data_AF-A0A416CER2-F1
#
_entry.id   AF-A0A416CER2-F1
#
_cell.length_a   1.000
_cell.length_b   1.000
_cell.length_c   1.000
_cell.angle_alpha   90.00
_cell.angle_beta   90.00
_cell.angle_gamma   90.00
#
_symmetry.space_group_name_H-M   'P 1'
#
loop_
_entity.id
_entity.type
_entity.pdbx_description
1 polymer ?
#
loop_
_entity_poly.entity_id
_entity_poly.type
_entity_poly.pdbx_seq_one_letter_code
_entity_poly.pdbx_strand_id
1 'polypeptide(L)'
;TLYAAWYKKPSVTFSTKYSDTTAFLGDRELDKTNEVTYEYGEKISSLIMKCNTNRYIQSYRVETADGTEVSAGTCEDKNSTVTIPFPSNYALKNNLKVYVEAANRTYGITYDTLGGEFVGDYPKTYTYGDELELPTNVMKKGLYICGWRNTLNHKMITKIDTTTSGELYLQAVYENAVYRVITDLDGGTLANGATIPTEYKYKGENKLLPFEVTKPGYSFAGWYCEEIDACIYFISTSEAMDYHIKALWNSKASTTNISQTVESTGKEKEIPYAEKPMESNQWYYNQLTDVEKKIYTTIYNYYKFDMDKGECKTENVKIVTFDKVTQNNVETAASAVVQDNPSIFWIDNFGATSVKENAGKYSVGLYPFFSYNEKNFQSDALQYKGYLNGIITELDKNGIQNKSVSQKVKAIHDYVAKTYYYRDQTNILNAETDDELRSAAYMMSNKEGCCVSYAKMVKILCDYYNIICMTVVSHDHMWNEIQINGKWYLLDATWDDKEPISYNYFLKGSKSVTDVHHQVVSYRFCTAKGEPVTEFANFPMPVLSKDDYVEPIVLKRNAKKATTSATKGKVVYAISGKYAVVKKCTSKKVKSVTILNKVKIGKKTYTVTSIAKNAFKGCKKLKKVTIKATKLKSIGKNAFKGIYKKATFKVPKKQLKKYKKLIQKKKTGFVKTMKVKK
;
A
#
# COMPACT_ATOMS: atom_id res chain seq x y z
N THR A 1 -39.57 -102.96 -35.76
CA THR A 1 -40.33 -101.73 -35.53
C THR A 1 -39.49 -100.81 -34.67
N LEU A 2 -38.62 -100.01 -35.31
CA LEU A 2 -38.09 -98.78 -34.69
C LEU A 2 -39.30 -97.89 -34.38
N TYR A 3 -39.41 -97.26 -33.21
CA TYR A 3 -39.98 -95.91 -33.09
C TYR A 3 -39.70 -95.30 -31.70
N ALA A 4 -38.85 -94.28 -31.72
CA ALA A 4 -38.67 -93.19 -30.75
C ALA A 4 -38.57 -93.55 -29.26
N ALA A 5 -37.34 -93.73 -28.76
CA ALA A 5 -37.05 -93.33 -27.39
C ALA A 5 -37.36 -91.82 -27.28
N TRP A 6 -38.34 -91.46 -26.45
CA TRP A 6 -38.65 -90.08 -26.12
C TRP A 6 -37.49 -89.52 -25.30
N TYR A 7 -36.44 -89.05 -25.98
CA TYR A 7 -35.39 -88.29 -25.32
C TYR A 7 -36.03 -87.01 -24.78
N LYS A 8 -36.06 -86.86 -23.45
CA LYS A 8 -36.47 -85.61 -22.81
C LYS A 8 -35.63 -84.49 -23.43
N LYS A 9 -36.30 -83.49 -23.99
CA LYS A 9 -35.63 -82.36 -24.61
C LYS A 9 -34.65 -81.74 -23.62
N PRO A 10 -33.36 -81.58 -23.98
CA PRO A 10 -32.42 -80.88 -23.11
C PRO A 10 -32.92 -79.47 -22.86
N SER A 11 -32.81 -79.03 -21.61
CA SER A 11 -33.14 -77.67 -21.20
C SER A 11 -31.93 -76.90 -20.72
N VAL A 12 -31.98 -75.58 -20.89
CA VAL A 12 -30.93 -74.65 -20.49
C VAL A 12 -31.50 -73.67 -19.48
N THR A 13 -30.85 -73.57 -18.32
CA THR A 13 -31.13 -72.50 -17.36
C THR A 13 -30.06 -71.41 -17.44
N PHE A 14 -30.45 -70.18 -17.11
CA PHE A 14 -29.56 -69.03 -17.14
C PHE A 14 -29.51 -68.32 -15.80
N SER A 15 -28.29 -68.07 -15.33
CA SER A 15 -28.02 -67.36 -14.08
C SER A 15 -27.06 -66.21 -14.30
N THR A 16 -27.40 -65.06 -13.74
CA THR A 16 -26.56 -63.86 -13.77
C THR A 16 -26.91 -62.96 -12.61
N LYS A 17 -25.94 -62.15 -12.17
CA LYS A 17 -26.12 -61.20 -11.06
C LYS A 17 -27.04 -60.03 -11.42
N TYR A 18 -26.98 -59.52 -12.66
CA TYR A 18 -27.66 -58.28 -13.03
C TYR A 18 -28.90 -58.54 -13.89
N SER A 19 -29.99 -57.83 -13.59
CA SER A 19 -31.28 -58.01 -14.25
C SER A 19 -31.29 -57.62 -15.74
N ASP A 20 -30.33 -56.80 -16.18
CA ASP A 20 -30.16 -56.34 -17.57
C ASP A 20 -29.16 -57.18 -18.40
N THR A 21 -28.50 -58.18 -17.80
CA THR A 21 -27.64 -59.11 -18.56
C THR A 21 -28.49 -60.21 -19.20
N THR A 22 -28.37 -60.40 -20.51
CA THR A 22 -29.08 -61.43 -21.29
C THR A 22 -28.07 -62.32 -22.02
N ALA A 23 -28.46 -63.56 -22.31
CA ALA A 23 -27.64 -64.50 -23.07
C ALA A 23 -28.47 -65.20 -24.13
N PHE A 24 -27.85 -65.53 -25.26
CA PHE A 24 -28.43 -66.33 -26.34
C PHE A 24 -27.53 -67.53 -26.59
N LEU A 25 -28.10 -68.73 -26.56
CA LEU A 25 -27.39 -69.96 -26.92
C LEU A 25 -27.94 -70.44 -28.27
N GLY A 26 -27.11 -70.35 -29.30
CA GLY A 26 -27.55 -70.40 -30.70
C GLY A 26 -28.35 -69.14 -31.05
N ASP A 27 -29.58 -69.34 -31.53
CA ASP A 27 -30.53 -68.30 -31.92
C ASP A 27 -31.58 -68.01 -30.82
N ARG A 28 -31.60 -68.77 -29.72
CA ARG A 28 -32.59 -68.63 -28.64
C ARG A 28 -32.08 -67.78 -27.49
N GLU A 29 -32.88 -66.82 -27.07
CA GLU A 29 -32.67 -66.05 -25.83
C GLU A 29 -32.91 -66.95 -24.62
N LEU A 30 -32.03 -66.86 -23.62
CA LEU A 30 -32.15 -67.60 -22.38
C LEU A 30 -32.98 -66.80 -21.36
N ASP A 31 -34.02 -67.43 -20.82
CA ASP A 31 -34.87 -66.87 -19.77
C ASP A 31 -34.21 -67.05 -18.39
N LYS A 32 -34.29 -66.03 -17.53
CA LYS A 32 -33.79 -66.06 -16.14
C LYS A 32 -34.70 -66.82 -15.19
N THR A 33 -35.96 -66.96 -15.55
CA THR A 33 -37.03 -67.49 -14.70
C THR A 33 -37.52 -68.86 -15.17
N ASN A 34 -37.32 -69.19 -16.44
CA ASN A 34 -37.78 -70.44 -17.04
C ASN A 34 -36.65 -71.19 -17.75
N GLU A 35 -36.80 -72.50 -17.82
CA GLU A 35 -35.95 -73.38 -18.63
C GLU A 35 -36.25 -73.20 -20.12
N VAL A 36 -35.22 -72.98 -20.95
CA VAL A 36 -35.35 -72.93 -22.41
C VAL A 36 -35.01 -74.31 -22.98
N THR A 37 -35.96 -74.94 -23.68
CA THR A 37 -35.79 -76.29 -24.24
C THR A 37 -35.25 -76.29 -25.67
N TYR A 38 -34.48 -77.32 -26.01
CA TYR A 38 -33.85 -77.52 -27.32
C TYR A 38 -34.15 -78.92 -27.85
N GLU A 39 -33.99 -79.15 -29.16
CA GLU A 39 -34.11 -80.49 -29.71
C GLU A 39 -32.92 -81.36 -29.32
N TYR A 40 -33.16 -82.66 -29.10
CA TYR A 40 -32.10 -83.59 -28.77
C TYR A 40 -31.11 -83.71 -29.94
N GLY A 41 -29.83 -83.43 -29.68
CA GLY A 41 -28.76 -83.44 -30.68
C GLY A 41 -28.62 -82.15 -31.49
N GLU A 42 -29.38 -81.10 -31.16
CA GLU A 42 -29.29 -79.79 -31.81
C GLU A 42 -27.87 -79.23 -31.71
N LYS A 43 -27.37 -78.69 -32.83
CA LYS A 43 -26.03 -78.10 -32.91
C LYS A 43 -26.09 -76.64 -32.49
N ILE A 44 -25.26 -76.27 -31.54
CA ILE A 44 -25.12 -74.89 -31.08
C ILE A 44 -23.92 -74.25 -31.76
N SER A 45 -24.12 -73.10 -32.40
CA SER A 45 -23.06 -72.36 -33.09
C SER A 45 -22.30 -71.41 -32.18
N SER A 46 -22.98 -70.78 -31.21
CA SER A 46 -22.40 -69.69 -30.42
C SER A 46 -23.15 -69.44 -29.12
N LEU A 47 -22.44 -68.84 -28.17
CA LEU A 47 -23.02 -68.16 -27.01
C LEU A 47 -22.83 -66.65 -27.19
N ILE A 48 -23.93 -65.90 -27.27
CA ILE A 48 -23.93 -64.43 -27.36
C ILE A 48 -24.39 -63.88 -26.03
N MET A 49 -23.55 -63.10 -25.36
CA MET A 49 -23.83 -62.49 -24.07
C MET A 49 -23.91 -60.98 -24.24
N LYS A 50 -24.92 -60.36 -23.63
CA LYS A 50 -25.16 -58.92 -23.71
C LYS A 50 -25.48 -58.36 -22.33
N CYS A 51 -24.97 -57.17 -22.03
CA CYS A 51 -25.34 -56.38 -20.86
C CYS A 51 -25.46 -54.90 -21.27
N ASN A 52 -25.91 -54.04 -20.34
CA ASN A 52 -25.91 -52.59 -20.54
C ASN A 52 -24.50 -52.09 -20.93
N THR A 53 -24.44 -51.06 -21.77
CA THR A 53 -23.20 -50.39 -22.19
C THR A 53 -22.33 -49.91 -21.03
N ASN A 54 -22.90 -49.69 -19.85
CA ASN A 54 -22.17 -49.32 -18.62
C ASN A 54 -21.61 -50.52 -17.85
N ARG A 55 -21.71 -51.73 -18.43
CA ARG A 55 -21.12 -52.97 -17.95
C ARG A 55 -20.31 -53.62 -19.08
N TYR A 56 -19.56 -54.65 -18.72
CA TYR A 56 -18.92 -55.54 -19.68
C TYR A 56 -19.04 -56.98 -19.19
N ILE A 57 -19.01 -57.93 -20.12
CA ILE A 57 -18.98 -59.35 -19.76
C ILE A 57 -17.57 -59.67 -19.24
N GLN A 58 -17.47 -60.19 -18.02
CA GLN A 58 -16.21 -60.52 -17.36
C GLN A 58 -15.87 -61.99 -17.58
N SER A 59 -16.84 -62.88 -17.38
CA SER A 59 -16.64 -64.31 -17.50
C SER A 59 -17.95 -65.02 -17.84
N TYR A 60 -17.82 -66.24 -18.34
CA TYR A 60 -18.93 -67.14 -18.55
C TYR A 60 -18.54 -68.57 -18.22
N ARG A 61 -19.54 -69.36 -17.84
CA ARG A 61 -19.41 -70.79 -17.60
C ARG A 61 -20.66 -71.49 -18.10
N VAL A 62 -20.46 -72.54 -18.87
CA VAL A 62 -21.49 -73.46 -19.32
C VAL A 62 -21.11 -74.84 -18.81
N GLU A 63 -22.02 -75.45 -18.05
CA GLU A 63 -21.82 -76.78 -17.47
C GLU A 63 -23.07 -77.63 -17.67
N THR A 64 -22.91 -78.94 -17.65
CA THR A 64 -24.03 -79.88 -17.59
C THR A 64 -24.66 -79.89 -16.20
N ALA A 65 -25.86 -80.47 -16.06
CA ALA A 65 -26.57 -80.53 -14.79
C ALA A 65 -25.79 -81.17 -13.62
N ASP A 66 -24.85 -82.05 -13.92
CA ASP A 66 -23.95 -82.72 -12.96
C ASP A 66 -22.67 -81.91 -12.63
N GLY A 67 -22.50 -80.72 -13.22
CA GLY A 67 -21.37 -79.82 -12.97
C GLY A 67 -20.18 -80.02 -13.91
N THR A 68 -20.28 -80.88 -14.93
CA THR A 68 -19.19 -81.04 -15.92
C THR A 68 -19.07 -79.80 -16.80
N GLU A 69 -17.89 -79.19 -16.87
CA GLU A 69 -17.63 -78.01 -17.70
C GLU A 69 -17.73 -78.34 -19.19
N VAL A 70 -18.55 -77.57 -19.91
CA VAL A 70 -18.72 -77.65 -21.36
C VAL A 70 -17.91 -76.56 -22.06
N SER A 71 -17.98 -75.34 -21.54
CA SER A 71 -17.24 -74.19 -22.05
C SER A 71 -17.20 -73.12 -20.97
N ALA A 72 -16.01 -72.61 -20.65
CA ALA A 72 -15.84 -71.50 -19.74
C ALA A 72 -14.71 -70.60 -20.24
N GLY A 73 -14.77 -69.33 -19.85
CA GLY A 73 -13.70 -68.40 -20.20
C GLY A 73 -13.88 -67.03 -19.56
N THR A 74 -12.75 -66.32 -19.46
CA THR A 74 -12.70 -64.90 -19.12
C THR A 74 -12.70 -64.07 -20.39
N CYS A 75 -13.46 -62.98 -20.41
CA CYS A 75 -13.50 -62.06 -21.53
C CYS A 75 -12.55 -60.88 -21.27
N GLU A 76 -11.41 -60.85 -21.97
CA GLU A 76 -10.42 -59.78 -21.83
C GLU A 76 -10.90 -58.47 -22.47
N ASP A 77 -11.58 -58.58 -23.61
CA ASP A 77 -12.20 -57.47 -24.29
C ASP A 77 -13.41 -57.00 -23.45
N LYS A 78 -13.25 -55.86 -22.76
CA LYS A 78 -14.27 -55.22 -21.91
C LYS A 78 -15.46 -54.70 -22.74
N ASN A 79 -16.14 -55.58 -23.48
CA ASN A 79 -17.28 -55.28 -24.34
C ASN A 79 -18.59 -55.61 -23.61
N SER A 80 -19.63 -54.80 -23.87
CA SER A 80 -20.99 -55.06 -23.38
C SER A 80 -21.71 -56.14 -24.19
N THR A 81 -21.12 -56.60 -25.30
CA THR A 81 -21.58 -57.74 -26.08
C THR A 81 -20.39 -58.60 -26.45
N VAL A 82 -20.44 -59.88 -26.12
CA VAL A 82 -19.39 -60.86 -26.43
C VAL A 82 -20.05 -62.06 -27.11
N THR A 83 -19.46 -62.50 -28.22
CA THR A 83 -19.87 -63.71 -28.92
C THR A 83 -18.74 -64.72 -28.83
N ILE A 84 -19.03 -65.87 -28.24
CA ILE A 84 -18.09 -66.98 -28.13
C ILE A 84 -18.53 -68.09 -29.10
N PRO A 85 -17.64 -68.60 -29.97
CA PRO A 85 -17.94 -69.78 -30.75
C PRO A 85 -18.13 -70.96 -29.80
N PHE A 86 -19.24 -71.65 -29.93
CA PHE A 86 -19.46 -72.88 -29.16
C PHE A 86 -18.60 -73.99 -29.76
N PRO A 87 -18.18 -75.01 -28.99
CA PRO A 87 -17.36 -76.09 -29.53
C PRO A 87 -18.01 -76.68 -30.78
N SER A 88 -17.29 -76.68 -31.91
CA SER A 88 -17.82 -76.82 -33.28
C SER A 88 -18.57 -78.13 -33.56
N ASN A 89 -18.51 -79.09 -32.64
CA ASN A 89 -19.20 -80.38 -32.71
C ASN A 89 -20.08 -80.66 -31.47
N TYR A 90 -20.40 -79.65 -30.65
CA TYR A 90 -21.27 -79.87 -29.49
C TYR A 90 -22.72 -80.07 -29.92
N ALA A 91 -23.21 -81.29 -29.71
CA ALA A 91 -24.60 -81.66 -29.89
C ALA A 91 -25.29 -81.68 -28.52
N LEU A 92 -26.34 -80.90 -28.37
CA LEU A 92 -27.02 -80.74 -27.09
C LEU A 92 -27.78 -82.02 -26.72
N LYS A 93 -27.27 -82.77 -25.75
CA LYS A 93 -27.87 -84.05 -25.31
C LYS A 93 -28.26 -84.06 -23.83
N ASN A 94 -27.72 -83.12 -23.07
CA ASN A 94 -27.89 -82.98 -21.63
C ASN A 94 -28.41 -81.58 -21.30
N ASN A 95 -29.06 -81.43 -20.14
CA ASN A 95 -29.43 -80.13 -19.61
C ASN A 95 -28.17 -79.32 -19.29
N LEU A 96 -28.19 -78.04 -19.62
CA LEU A 96 -27.09 -77.11 -19.34
C LEU A 96 -27.50 -76.03 -18.35
N LYS A 97 -26.50 -75.53 -17.64
CA LYS A 97 -26.58 -74.30 -16.85
C LYS A 97 -25.59 -73.31 -17.43
N VAL A 98 -26.09 -72.13 -17.80
CA VAL A 98 -25.30 -71.03 -18.32
C VAL A 98 -25.20 -69.96 -17.24
N TYR A 99 -23.97 -69.64 -16.85
CA TYR A 99 -23.66 -68.56 -15.93
C TYR A 99 -22.93 -67.46 -16.69
N VAL A 100 -23.40 -66.22 -16.54
CA VAL A 100 -22.73 -65.05 -17.11
C VAL A 100 -22.49 -64.04 -16.00
N GLU A 101 -21.20 -63.74 -15.81
CA GLU A 101 -20.74 -62.71 -14.91
C GLU A 101 -20.45 -61.44 -15.72
N ALA A 102 -21.24 -60.40 -15.46
CA ALA A 102 -20.92 -59.06 -15.94
C ALA A 102 -20.26 -58.28 -14.81
N ALA A 103 -19.44 -57.29 -15.17
CA ALA A 103 -18.84 -56.34 -14.24
C ALA A 103 -19.23 -54.92 -14.62
N ASN A 104 -19.36 -54.05 -13.61
CA ASN A 104 -19.60 -52.62 -13.83
C ASN A 104 -18.37 -51.96 -14.47
N ARG A 105 -18.58 -51.02 -15.38
CA ARG A 105 -17.49 -50.21 -15.93
C ARG A 105 -17.02 -49.18 -14.92
N THR A 106 -15.73 -48.90 -15.00
CA THR A 106 -15.10 -47.77 -14.32
C THR A 106 -14.81 -46.67 -15.34
N TYR A 107 -15.20 -45.44 -15.02
CA TYR A 107 -15.00 -44.24 -15.82
C TYR A 107 -14.01 -43.30 -15.15
N GLY A 108 -13.29 -42.50 -15.94
CA GLY A 108 -12.39 -41.46 -15.44
C GLY A 108 -13.11 -40.20 -14.97
N ILE A 109 -12.46 -39.52 -14.02
CA ILE A 109 -12.82 -38.19 -13.53
C ILE A 109 -11.63 -37.26 -13.75
N THR A 110 -11.86 -36.19 -14.49
CA THR A 110 -10.89 -35.12 -14.71
C THR A 110 -11.33 -33.89 -13.94
N TYR A 111 -10.45 -33.36 -13.09
CA TYR A 111 -10.71 -32.16 -12.29
C TYR A 111 -9.92 -30.96 -12.83
N ASP A 112 -10.63 -29.84 -13.03
CA ASP A 112 -10.06 -28.50 -13.17
C ASP A 112 -10.26 -27.76 -11.85
N THR A 113 -9.19 -27.64 -11.06
CA THR A 113 -9.22 -26.99 -9.75
C THR A 113 -9.21 -25.46 -9.84
N LEU A 114 -9.13 -24.86 -11.03
CA LEU A 114 -9.02 -23.40 -11.21
C LEU A 114 -7.93 -22.77 -10.33
N GLY A 115 -6.80 -23.45 -10.17
CA GLY A 115 -5.66 -22.99 -9.36
C GLY A 115 -5.72 -23.30 -7.86
N GLY A 116 -6.61 -24.20 -7.43
CA GLY A 116 -6.51 -24.86 -6.12
C GLY A 116 -5.67 -26.15 -6.17
N GLU A 117 -5.26 -26.65 -5.01
CA GLU A 117 -4.43 -27.86 -4.87
C GLU A 117 -5.12 -28.90 -3.98
N PHE A 118 -5.08 -30.17 -4.38
CA PHE A 118 -5.59 -31.27 -3.55
C PHE A 118 -4.66 -31.53 -2.37
N VAL A 119 -5.23 -31.68 -1.17
CA VAL A 119 -4.52 -32.11 0.04
C VAL A 119 -4.88 -33.55 0.35
N GLY A 120 -3.94 -34.46 0.11
CA GLY A 120 -4.16 -35.91 0.26
C GLY A 120 -4.78 -36.56 -0.98
N ASP A 121 -5.26 -37.78 -0.80
CA ASP A 121 -5.80 -38.59 -1.89
C ASP A 121 -7.18 -38.09 -2.36
N TYR A 122 -7.49 -38.36 -3.62
CA TYR A 122 -8.78 -38.03 -4.23
C TYR A 122 -9.11 -39.04 -5.35
N PRO A 123 -10.40 -39.31 -5.62
CA PRO A 123 -10.80 -40.32 -6.58
C PRO A 123 -10.63 -39.82 -8.01
N LYS A 124 -9.87 -40.56 -8.83
CA LYS A 124 -9.66 -40.25 -10.25
C LYS A 124 -10.61 -41.02 -11.18
N THR A 125 -11.39 -41.92 -10.60
CA THR A 125 -12.30 -42.82 -11.32
C THR A 125 -13.51 -43.14 -10.46
N TYR A 126 -14.63 -43.52 -11.08
CA TYR A 126 -15.80 -44.07 -10.40
C TYR A 126 -16.36 -45.28 -11.15
N THR A 127 -17.06 -46.16 -10.45
CA THR A 127 -17.67 -47.37 -11.04
C THR A 127 -19.18 -47.17 -11.18
N TYR A 128 -19.73 -47.55 -12.33
CA TYR A 128 -21.17 -47.47 -12.60
C TYR A 128 -21.97 -48.27 -11.56
N GLY A 129 -23.04 -47.68 -11.04
CA GLY A 129 -23.88 -48.31 -10.00
C GLY A 129 -23.46 -47.97 -8.57
N ASP A 130 -22.28 -47.39 -8.36
CA ASP A 130 -21.81 -46.97 -7.04
C ASP A 130 -22.09 -45.48 -6.82
N GLU A 131 -22.35 -45.10 -5.56
CA GLU A 131 -22.31 -43.69 -5.16
C GLU A 131 -20.87 -43.30 -4.78
N LEU A 132 -20.46 -42.10 -5.15
CA LEU A 132 -19.14 -41.56 -4.80
C LEU A 132 -19.23 -40.09 -4.40
N GLU A 133 -18.85 -39.78 -3.17
CA GLU A 133 -18.67 -38.40 -2.72
C GLU A 133 -17.47 -37.75 -3.44
N LEU A 134 -17.68 -36.55 -3.97
CA LEU A 134 -16.61 -35.83 -4.66
C LEU A 134 -15.68 -35.14 -3.66
N PRO A 135 -14.40 -34.97 -4.02
CA PRO A 135 -13.40 -34.44 -3.09
C PRO A 135 -13.72 -33.01 -2.67
N THR A 136 -13.61 -32.77 -1.36
CA THR A 136 -13.74 -31.46 -0.70
C THR A 136 -12.40 -30.93 -0.20
N ASN A 137 -11.34 -31.74 -0.31
CA ASN A 137 -9.97 -31.47 0.13
C ASN A 137 -9.16 -30.64 -0.89
N VAL A 138 -9.79 -29.68 -1.56
CA VAL A 138 -9.10 -28.75 -2.46
C VAL A 138 -8.82 -27.46 -1.72
N MET A 139 -7.56 -27.19 -1.43
CA MET A 139 -7.11 -25.97 -0.79
C MET A 139 -6.82 -24.90 -1.82
N LYS A 140 -7.43 -23.73 -1.61
CA LYS A 140 -7.14 -22.52 -2.37
C LYS A 140 -7.21 -21.35 -1.40
N LYS A 141 -6.14 -20.55 -1.33
CA LYS A 141 -6.03 -19.47 -0.31
C LYS A 141 -7.29 -18.58 -0.31
N GLY A 142 -7.96 -18.48 0.83
CA GLY A 142 -9.15 -17.65 1.03
C GLY A 142 -10.47 -18.23 0.51
N LEU A 143 -10.47 -19.42 -0.08
CA LEU A 143 -11.63 -20.04 -0.73
C LEU A 143 -11.81 -21.49 -0.24
N TYR A 144 -13.05 -21.92 -0.04
CA TYR A 144 -13.38 -23.34 0.13
C TYR A 144 -14.19 -23.84 -1.06
N ILE A 145 -14.01 -25.11 -1.39
CA ILE A 145 -14.75 -25.74 -2.47
C ILE A 145 -16.15 -26.11 -1.98
N CYS A 146 -17.19 -25.68 -2.70
CA CYS A 146 -18.59 -26.00 -2.38
C CYS A 146 -19.17 -27.10 -3.29
N GLY A 147 -18.46 -27.45 -4.36
CA GLY A 147 -18.82 -28.55 -5.24
C GLY A 147 -18.11 -28.46 -6.58
N TRP A 148 -18.60 -29.26 -7.52
CA TRP A 148 -18.02 -29.41 -8.83
C TRP A 148 -19.05 -29.15 -9.91
N ARG A 149 -18.73 -28.31 -10.89
CA ARG A 149 -19.56 -28.09 -12.07
C ARG A 149 -19.18 -29.11 -13.14
N ASN A 150 -20.12 -29.94 -13.54
CA ASN A 150 -19.94 -30.77 -14.72
C ASN A 150 -19.90 -29.88 -15.97
N THR A 151 -18.81 -29.95 -16.72
CA THR A 151 -18.58 -29.06 -17.87
C THR A 151 -19.45 -29.37 -19.08
N LEU A 152 -20.00 -30.58 -19.18
CA LEU A 152 -20.87 -30.99 -20.28
C LEU A 152 -22.32 -30.48 -20.12
N ASN A 153 -22.86 -30.57 -18.90
CA ASN A 153 -24.27 -30.22 -18.63
C ASN A 153 -24.44 -29.00 -17.71
N HIS A 154 -23.33 -28.40 -17.27
CA HIS A 154 -23.23 -27.23 -16.38
C HIS A 154 -23.88 -27.39 -15.00
N LYS A 155 -24.31 -28.59 -14.62
CA LYS A 155 -24.89 -28.86 -13.30
C LYS A 155 -23.82 -28.91 -12.23
N MET A 156 -24.13 -28.32 -11.08
CA MET A 156 -23.32 -28.47 -9.87
C MET A 156 -23.64 -29.81 -9.22
N ILE A 157 -22.61 -30.56 -8.85
CA ILE A 157 -22.69 -31.85 -8.17
C ILE A 157 -21.69 -31.88 -7.02
N THR A 158 -22.07 -32.52 -5.92
CA THR A 158 -21.20 -32.83 -4.77
C THR A 158 -20.96 -34.33 -4.61
N LYS A 159 -21.77 -35.14 -5.28
CA LYS A 159 -21.64 -36.60 -5.34
C LYS A 159 -21.98 -37.10 -6.74
N ILE A 160 -21.48 -38.28 -7.07
CA ILE A 160 -21.84 -39.06 -8.25
C ILE A 160 -22.87 -40.08 -7.80
N ASP A 161 -24.06 -40.06 -8.41
CA ASP A 161 -25.14 -41.02 -8.11
C ASP A 161 -24.98 -42.32 -8.92
N THR A 162 -25.63 -43.40 -8.45
CA THR A 162 -25.55 -44.76 -9.04
C THR A 162 -25.91 -44.87 -10.51
N THR A 163 -26.69 -43.92 -11.04
CA THR A 163 -27.11 -43.89 -12.45
C THR A 163 -26.14 -43.13 -13.36
N THR A 164 -25.11 -42.48 -12.81
CA THR A 164 -24.16 -41.68 -13.57
C THR A 164 -23.29 -42.57 -14.46
N SER A 165 -23.07 -42.16 -15.70
CA SER A 165 -22.25 -42.93 -16.65
C SER A 165 -21.41 -42.03 -17.56
N GLY A 166 -20.29 -42.58 -18.04
CA GLY A 166 -19.36 -41.88 -18.92
C GLY A 166 -18.26 -41.11 -18.19
N GLU A 167 -17.28 -40.65 -18.96
CA GLU A 167 -16.17 -39.82 -18.46
C GLU A 167 -16.70 -38.49 -17.90
N LEU A 168 -16.19 -38.06 -16.74
CA LEU A 168 -16.57 -36.81 -16.10
C LEU A 168 -15.45 -35.77 -16.19
N TYR A 169 -15.84 -34.56 -16.58
CA TYR A 169 -14.97 -33.38 -16.62
C TYR A 169 -15.57 -32.33 -15.69
N LEU A 170 -14.92 -32.12 -14.56
CA LEU A 170 -15.45 -31.38 -13.41
C LEU A 170 -14.59 -30.15 -13.15
N GLN A 171 -15.23 -28.98 -13.05
CA GLN A 171 -14.58 -27.73 -12.71
C GLN A 171 -14.95 -27.31 -11.28
N ALA A 172 -13.96 -26.92 -10.48
CA ALA A 172 -14.18 -26.53 -9.09
C ALA A 172 -15.10 -25.31 -8.98
N VAL A 173 -16.04 -25.34 -8.04
CA VAL A 173 -16.85 -24.19 -7.64
C VAL A 173 -16.42 -23.78 -6.23
N TYR A 174 -16.04 -22.52 -6.09
CA TYR A 174 -15.53 -21.95 -4.85
C TYR A 174 -16.51 -20.96 -4.25
N GLU A 175 -16.53 -20.91 -2.93
CA GLU A 175 -17.06 -19.80 -2.15
C GLU A 175 -15.97 -19.19 -1.28
N ASN A 176 -16.15 -17.92 -0.93
CA ASN A 176 -15.23 -17.24 -0.02
C ASN A 176 -15.29 -17.88 1.37
N ALA A 177 -14.13 -18.28 1.88
CA ALA A 177 -14.00 -18.86 3.20
C ALA A 177 -14.43 -17.88 4.30
N VAL A 178 -14.98 -18.44 5.36
CA VAL A 178 -15.30 -17.72 6.59
C VAL A 178 -14.19 -18.01 7.58
N TYR A 179 -13.58 -16.96 8.09
CA TYR A 179 -12.50 -17.01 9.07
C TYR A 179 -12.99 -16.49 10.40
N ARG A 180 -12.41 -16.99 11.48
CA ARG A 180 -12.82 -16.65 12.84
C ARG A 180 -12.07 -15.43 13.34
N VAL A 181 -12.73 -14.71 14.22
CA VAL A 181 -12.14 -13.64 15.02
C VAL A 181 -12.30 -14.07 16.47
N ILE A 182 -11.19 -14.41 17.08
CA ILE A 182 -11.09 -14.86 18.47
C ILE A 182 -10.64 -13.65 19.27
N THR A 183 -11.40 -13.29 20.29
CA THR A 183 -11.15 -12.09 21.07
C THR A 183 -10.87 -12.44 22.52
N ASP A 184 -9.72 -11.97 23.02
CA ASP A 184 -9.41 -11.89 24.44
C ASP A 184 -9.60 -10.44 24.91
N LEU A 185 -10.55 -10.19 25.80
CA LEU A 185 -10.75 -8.86 26.39
C LEU A 185 -9.74 -8.54 27.50
N ASP A 186 -8.86 -9.48 27.88
CA ASP A 186 -7.89 -9.36 28.96
C ASP A 186 -8.55 -8.85 30.25
N GLY A 187 -9.71 -9.41 30.60
CA GLY A 187 -10.50 -9.02 31.79
C GLY A 187 -11.31 -7.72 31.64
N GLY A 188 -11.39 -7.13 30.45
CA GLY A 188 -12.33 -6.06 30.12
C GLY A 188 -13.73 -6.57 29.75
N THR A 189 -14.64 -5.62 29.50
CA THR A 189 -16.05 -5.84 29.20
C THR A 189 -16.50 -4.88 28.10
N LEU A 190 -17.32 -5.35 27.17
CA LEU A 190 -17.91 -4.52 26.12
C LEU A 190 -19.06 -3.68 26.67
N ALA A 191 -19.23 -2.47 26.17
CA ALA A 191 -20.40 -1.65 26.47
C ALA A 191 -21.70 -2.26 25.92
N ASN A 192 -22.84 -1.85 26.49
CA ASN A 192 -24.15 -2.38 26.13
C ASN A 192 -24.46 -2.11 24.64
N GLY A 193 -24.57 -3.19 23.86
CA GLY A 193 -24.88 -3.14 22.42
C GLY A 193 -23.65 -3.13 21.50
N ALA A 194 -22.43 -2.99 22.04
CA ALA A 194 -21.20 -3.16 21.26
C ALA A 194 -20.94 -4.64 21.00
N THR A 195 -20.66 -5.00 19.75
CA THR A 195 -20.37 -6.38 19.34
C THR A 195 -19.04 -6.42 18.61
N ILE A 196 -18.22 -7.43 18.92
CA ILE A 196 -17.04 -7.77 18.13
C ILE A 196 -17.47 -8.79 17.07
N PRO A 197 -17.09 -8.63 15.80
CA PRO A 197 -17.31 -9.67 14.80
C PRO A 197 -16.67 -10.97 15.29
N THR A 198 -17.40 -12.07 15.27
CA THR A 198 -16.86 -13.41 15.61
C THR A 198 -16.28 -14.12 14.39
N GLU A 199 -16.61 -13.61 13.20
CA GLU A 199 -16.16 -14.14 11.92
C GLU A 199 -16.22 -13.09 10.81
N TYR A 200 -15.51 -13.35 9.71
CA TYR A 200 -15.59 -12.57 8.48
C TYR A 200 -15.49 -13.45 7.25
N LYS A 201 -16.11 -13.02 6.14
CA LYS A 201 -16.01 -13.67 4.83
C LYS A 201 -14.87 -13.07 4.04
N TYR A 202 -13.98 -13.90 3.50
CA TYR A 202 -12.84 -13.47 2.68
C TYR A 202 -13.27 -12.56 1.53
N LYS A 203 -12.55 -11.47 1.29
CA LYS A 203 -12.87 -10.39 0.33
C LYS A 203 -14.28 -9.80 0.48
N GLY A 204 -14.82 -9.80 1.69
CA GLY A 204 -16.04 -9.09 2.06
C GLY A 204 -15.80 -7.62 2.40
N GLU A 205 -16.66 -7.05 3.25
CA GLU A 205 -16.47 -5.73 3.82
C GLU A 205 -15.67 -5.82 5.12
N ASN A 206 -14.66 -4.95 5.26
CA ASN A 206 -13.87 -4.83 6.49
C ASN A 206 -14.76 -4.55 7.70
N LYS A 207 -14.44 -5.17 8.84
CA LYS A 207 -15.24 -5.07 10.06
C LYS A 207 -14.51 -4.25 11.11
N LEU A 208 -15.04 -3.08 11.44
CA LEU A 208 -14.47 -2.24 12.50
C LEU A 208 -14.57 -2.95 13.86
N LEU A 209 -13.50 -2.87 14.66
CA LEU A 209 -13.48 -3.37 16.02
C LEU A 209 -14.02 -2.30 16.97
N PRO A 210 -14.79 -2.68 18.01
CA PRO A 210 -15.35 -1.70 18.94
C PRO A 210 -14.27 -1.08 19.80
N PHE A 211 -14.39 0.22 20.05
CA PHE A 211 -13.51 0.96 20.94
C PHE A 211 -14.10 1.07 22.37
N GLU A 212 -15.40 0.80 22.50
CA GLU A 212 -16.13 0.77 23.77
C GLU A 212 -15.86 -0.51 24.58
N VAL A 213 -14.61 -0.70 24.98
CA VAL A 213 -14.20 -1.76 25.91
C VAL A 213 -13.80 -1.11 27.23
N THR A 214 -14.32 -1.64 28.34
CA THR A 214 -14.06 -1.11 29.68
C THR A 214 -13.46 -2.17 30.59
N LYS A 215 -12.40 -1.80 31.32
CA LYS A 215 -11.80 -2.64 32.36
C LYS A 215 -11.62 -1.78 33.61
N PRO A 216 -12.21 -2.13 34.77
CA PRO A 216 -12.04 -1.38 36.00
C PRO A 216 -10.56 -1.22 36.32
N GLY A 217 -10.11 0.01 36.60
CA GLY A 217 -8.68 0.24 36.86
C GLY A 217 -7.79 0.37 35.62
N TYR A 218 -8.31 0.36 34.39
CA TYR A 218 -7.51 0.51 33.16
C TYR A 218 -8.19 1.38 32.09
N SER A 219 -7.42 1.94 31.15
CA SER A 219 -7.95 2.56 29.92
C SER A 219 -7.64 1.69 28.70
N PHE A 220 -8.59 1.57 27.78
CA PHE A 220 -8.42 0.78 26.57
C PHE A 220 -7.38 1.41 25.65
N ALA A 221 -6.34 0.65 25.30
CA ALA A 221 -5.21 1.11 24.50
C ALA A 221 -5.27 0.68 23.03
N GLY A 222 -6.27 -0.13 22.67
CA GLY A 222 -6.48 -0.65 21.31
C GLY A 222 -6.53 -2.17 21.27
N TRP A 223 -6.68 -2.71 20.06
CA TRP A 223 -6.65 -4.15 19.82
C TRP A 223 -5.28 -4.54 19.27
N TYR A 224 -4.66 -5.55 19.84
CA TYR A 224 -3.46 -6.17 19.31
C TYR A 224 -3.83 -7.46 18.59
N CYS A 225 -3.27 -7.71 17.42
CA CYS A 225 -3.45 -8.93 16.66
C CYS A 225 -2.19 -9.78 16.72
N GLU A 226 -2.30 -11.02 17.20
CA GLU A 226 -1.17 -11.92 17.39
C GLU A 226 -0.57 -12.37 16.04
N GLU A 227 -1.39 -12.65 15.02
CA GLU A 227 -0.91 -13.17 13.73
C GLU A 227 0.02 -12.22 12.98
N ILE A 228 -0.20 -10.91 13.15
CA ILE A 228 0.55 -9.88 12.43
C ILE A 228 1.42 -9.03 13.35
N ASP A 229 1.44 -9.35 14.64
CA ASP A 229 2.25 -8.68 15.67
C ASP A 229 2.09 -7.16 15.65
N ALA A 230 0.84 -6.69 15.58
CA ALA A 230 0.56 -5.26 15.44
C ALA A 230 -0.79 -4.86 16.03
N CYS A 231 -0.92 -3.58 16.38
CA CYS A 231 -2.22 -3.00 16.74
C CYS A 231 -3.11 -2.86 15.51
N ILE A 232 -4.37 -3.26 15.65
CA ILE A 232 -5.39 -3.18 14.61
C ILE A 232 -6.66 -2.50 15.14
N TYR A 233 -7.50 -2.09 14.20
CA TYR A 233 -8.72 -1.33 14.49
C TYR A 233 -9.92 -1.86 13.71
N PHE A 234 -9.67 -2.69 12.70
CA PHE A 234 -10.67 -3.43 11.95
C PHE A 234 -10.08 -4.79 11.55
N ILE A 235 -10.96 -5.75 11.29
CA ILE A 235 -10.64 -7.03 10.67
C ILE A 235 -10.59 -6.82 9.16
N SER A 236 -9.40 -6.95 8.58
CA SER A 236 -9.23 -6.90 7.12
C SER A 236 -9.75 -8.19 6.51
N THR A 237 -10.66 -8.09 5.55
CA THR A 237 -11.17 -9.28 4.85
C THR A 237 -10.27 -9.72 3.70
N SER A 238 -9.19 -8.99 3.40
CA SER A 238 -8.20 -9.35 2.37
C SER A 238 -7.27 -10.47 2.81
N GLU A 239 -7.18 -10.71 4.12
CA GLU A 239 -6.34 -11.75 4.69
C GLU A 239 -7.12 -13.06 4.79
N ALA A 240 -6.39 -14.16 4.63
CA ALA A 240 -6.94 -15.51 4.61
C ALA A 240 -6.49 -16.26 5.86
N MET A 241 -6.87 -15.75 7.04
CA MET A 241 -6.42 -16.24 8.34
C MET A 241 -7.46 -16.01 9.43
N ASP A 242 -7.43 -16.83 10.48
CA ASP A 242 -8.12 -16.49 11.72
C ASP A 242 -7.38 -15.34 12.42
N TYR A 243 -8.14 -14.43 13.03
CA TYR A 243 -7.59 -13.33 13.83
C TYR A 243 -7.67 -13.69 15.31
N HIS A 244 -6.55 -13.65 16.04
CA HIS A 244 -6.51 -13.65 17.50
C HIS A 244 -6.22 -12.23 17.96
N ILE A 245 -7.24 -11.57 18.48
CA ILE A 245 -7.17 -10.19 18.91
C ILE A 245 -7.27 -10.08 20.42
N LYS A 246 -6.38 -9.28 21.00
CA LYS A 246 -6.32 -9.03 22.42
C LYS A 246 -6.57 -7.55 22.70
N ALA A 247 -7.45 -7.27 23.66
CA ALA A 247 -7.62 -5.92 24.19
C ALA A 247 -6.37 -5.51 24.98
N LEU A 248 -5.77 -4.38 24.61
CA LEU A 248 -4.67 -3.79 25.35
C LEU A 248 -5.19 -2.75 26.35
N TRP A 249 -4.50 -2.66 27.48
CA TRP A 249 -4.95 -1.88 28.64
C TRP A 249 -3.78 -1.13 29.28
N ASN A 250 -3.97 0.16 29.53
CA ASN A 250 -3.03 0.96 30.33
C ASN A 250 -3.50 0.98 31.80
N SER A 251 -2.58 0.75 32.76
CA SER A 251 -2.89 0.72 34.20
C SER A 251 -3.32 2.11 34.71
N LYS A 252 -4.38 2.17 35.54
CA LYS A 252 -4.79 3.42 36.20
C LYS A 252 -3.85 3.86 37.33
N ALA A 253 -2.78 3.11 37.61
CA ALA A 253 -1.80 3.45 38.64
C ALA A 253 -0.90 4.65 38.29
N SER A 254 -0.81 5.04 37.00
CA SER A 254 -0.16 6.27 36.55
C SER A 254 -1.11 7.28 35.89
N THR A 255 -2.43 7.03 35.84
CA THR A 255 -3.40 8.01 35.35
C THR A 255 -4.19 8.63 36.49
N THR A 256 -3.86 9.88 36.81
CA THR A 256 -4.82 10.81 37.40
C THR A 256 -6.07 10.82 36.53
N ASN A 257 -7.16 10.25 37.05
CA ASN A 257 -8.55 10.44 36.65
C ASN A 257 -8.78 11.06 35.25
N ILE A 258 -8.76 10.25 34.19
CA ILE A 258 -9.72 10.48 33.09
C ILE A 258 -11.01 9.79 33.53
N SER A 259 -11.72 10.46 34.43
CA SER A 259 -13.03 10.07 34.88
C SER A 259 -13.94 11.30 34.88
N GLN A 260 -15.17 11.05 34.43
CA GLN A 260 -16.35 11.88 34.49
C GLN A 260 -16.60 12.80 33.29
N THR A 261 -17.75 12.58 32.66
CA THR A 261 -18.66 13.66 32.30
C THR A 261 -18.64 14.69 33.42
N VAL A 262 -17.90 15.79 33.25
CA VAL A 262 -17.84 16.86 34.24
C VAL A 262 -19.20 17.56 34.17
N GLU A 263 -20.10 17.25 35.11
CA GLU A 263 -21.24 18.11 35.36
C GLU A 263 -20.73 19.54 35.58
N SER A 264 -21.40 20.54 35.01
CA SER A 264 -20.99 21.94 35.15
C SER A 264 -20.94 22.31 36.63
N THR A 265 -19.73 22.28 37.20
CA THR A 265 -19.51 22.40 38.66
C THR A 265 -19.64 23.83 39.16
N GLY A 266 -19.93 24.79 38.27
CA GLY A 266 -20.01 26.22 38.58
C GLY A 266 -18.67 26.86 38.89
N LYS A 267 -17.55 26.14 38.68
CA LYS A 267 -16.18 26.61 38.88
C LYS A 267 -15.51 27.08 37.59
N GLU A 268 -16.20 27.03 36.45
CA GLU A 268 -15.65 27.43 35.15
C GLU A 268 -15.41 28.94 35.08
N LYS A 269 -14.29 29.34 34.46
CA LYS A 269 -13.97 30.75 34.25
C LYS A 269 -14.70 31.28 33.02
N GLU A 270 -15.52 32.31 33.20
CA GLU A 270 -16.14 33.01 32.06
C GLU A 270 -15.08 33.79 31.29
N ILE A 271 -15.00 33.56 29.97
CA ILE A 271 -14.03 34.23 29.10
C ILE A 271 -14.75 35.05 28.03
N PRO A 272 -14.23 36.24 27.67
CA PRO A 272 -14.89 37.14 26.73
C PRO A 272 -14.88 36.56 25.31
N TYR A 273 -16.04 36.62 24.66
CA TYR A 273 -16.20 36.26 23.26
C TYR A 273 -15.45 37.24 22.36
N ALA A 274 -14.57 36.72 21.50
CA ALA A 274 -13.76 37.54 20.62
C ALA A 274 -14.59 38.11 19.46
N GLU A 275 -14.68 39.44 19.36
CA GLU A 275 -15.48 40.12 18.32
C GLU A 275 -14.82 40.15 16.94
N LYS A 276 -13.48 40.07 16.88
CA LYS A 276 -12.73 40.13 15.61
C LYS A 276 -12.04 38.80 15.30
N PRO A 277 -12.24 38.25 14.09
CA PRO A 277 -11.50 37.08 13.62
C PRO A 277 -9.99 37.38 13.56
N MET A 278 -9.17 36.40 13.94
CA MET A 278 -7.71 36.44 13.79
C MET A 278 -7.31 36.52 12.30
N GLU A 279 -6.34 37.39 11.97
CA GLU A 279 -5.66 37.30 10.67
C GLU A 279 -4.81 36.03 10.64
N SER A 280 -5.15 35.07 9.78
CA SER A 280 -4.66 33.70 9.91
C SER A 280 -4.23 33.07 8.59
N ASN A 281 -3.04 32.50 8.58
CA ASN A 281 -2.51 31.63 7.52
C ASN A 281 -2.89 30.15 7.73
N GLN A 282 -3.78 29.86 8.68
CA GLN A 282 -4.14 28.53 9.12
C GLN A 282 -5.23 27.89 8.24
N TRP A 283 -5.08 26.61 7.90
CA TRP A 283 -5.98 25.94 6.95
C TRP A 283 -7.36 25.65 7.56
N TYR A 284 -7.39 25.12 8.78
CA TYR A 284 -8.64 24.71 9.43
C TYR A 284 -9.49 25.93 9.77
N TYR A 285 -8.88 26.96 10.35
CA TYR A 285 -9.49 28.27 10.60
C TYR A 285 -10.17 28.88 9.37
N ASN A 286 -9.54 28.78 8.20
CA ASN A 286 -10.04 29.42 6.99
C ASN A 286 -11.31 28.76 6.42
N GLN A 287 -11.65 27.56 6.87
CA GLN A 287 -12.87 26.83 6.49
C GLN A 287 -14.05 27.12 7.44
N LEU A 288 -13.78 27.75 8.58
CA LEU A 288 -14.80 28.06 9.59
C LEU A 288 -15.75 29.17 9.12
N THR A 289 -17.01 29.05 9.52
CA THR A 289 -18.01 30.13 9.45
C THR A 289 -17.61 31.31 10.35
N ASP A 290 -18.23 32.48 10.17
CA ASP A 290 -17.88 33.68 10.95
C ASP A 290 -18.07 33.46 12.46
N VAL A 291 -19.13 32.74 12.86
CA VAL A 291 -19.39 32.43 14.27
C VAL A 291 -18.35 31.45 14.84
N GLU A 292 -17.97 30.43 14.07
CA GLU A 292 -16.92 29.47 14.44
C GLU A 292 -15.55 30.13 14.54
N LYS A 293 -15.23 31.07 13.64
CA LYS A 293 -13.98 31.85 13.71
C LYS A 293 -13.86 32.65 15.00
N LYS A 294 -14.96 33.23 15.48
CA LYS A 294 -14.99 33.94 16.77
C LYS A 294 -14.82 32.97 17.94
N ILE A 295 -15.45 31.79 17.90
CA ILE A 295 -15.25 30.73 18.92
C ILE A 295 -13.79 30.26 18.93
N TYR A 296 -13.24 29.90 17.77
CA TYR A 296 -11.83 29.52 17.61
C TYR A 296 -10.91 30.58 18.20
N THR A 297 -11.14 31.85 17.86
CA THR A 297 -10.30 32.97 18.31
C THR A 297 -10.38 33.13 19.83
N THR A 298 -11.56 32.88 20.41
CA THR A 298 -11.78 32.89 21.86
C THR A 298 -10.99 31.77 22.55
N ILE A 299 -11.11 30.53 22.06
CA ILE A 299 -10.39 29.36 22.59
C ILE A 299 -8.88 29.56 22.45
N TYR A 300 -8.40 29.91 21.26
CA TYR A 300 -6.98 30.14 21.00
C TYR A 300 -6.41 31.24 21.89
N ASN A 301 -7.05 32.41 21.99
CA ASN A 301 -6.51 33.49 22.82
C ASN A 301 -6.44 33.14 24.30
N TYR A 302 -7.31 32.26 24.78
CA TYR A 302 -7.24 31.77 26.14
C TYR A 302 -6.10 30.75 26.31
N TYR A 303 -6.09 29.68 25.52
CA TYR A 303 -5.18 28.53 25.68
C TYR A 303 -3.85 28.66 24.94
N LYS A 304 -3.60 29.72 24.16
CA LYS A 304 -2.33 29.91 23.46
C LYS A 304 -1.17 29.83 24.44
N PHE A 305 -0.12 29.15 24.02
CA PHE A 305 1.04 28.93 24.85
C PHE A 305 1.80 30.22 25.12
N ASP A 306 1.93 30.61 26.39
CA ASP A 306 2.79 31.71 26.81
C ASP A 306 4.22 31.19 26.94
N MET A 307 4.95 31.17 25.82
CA MET A 307 6.33 30.67 25.76
C MET A 307 7.30 31.45 26.64
N ASP A 308 7.01 32.71 26.97
CA ASP A 308 7.88 33.53 27.81
C ASP A 308 7.81 33.11 29.28
N LYS A 309 6.64 32.64 29.71
CA LYS A 309 6.43 32.13 31.07
C LYS A 309 6.51 30.61 31.18
N GLY A 310 6.40 29.89 30.06
CA GLY A 310 6.23 28.43 30.06
C GLY A 310 4.89 28.02 30.68
N GLU A 311 3.86 28.86 30.57
CA GLU A 311 2.57 28.64 31.23
C GLU A 311 1.62 27.83 30.31
N CYS A 312 1.25 26.64 30.76
CA CYS A 312 0.21 25.81 30.14
C CYS A 312 -1.11 25.98 30.87
N LYS A 313 -2.13 26.53 30.20
CA LYS A 313 -3.46 26.70 30.80
C LYS A 313 -4.25 25.41 30.79
N THR A 314 -4.77 25.04 31.96
CA THR A 314 -5.43 23.76 32.20
C THR A 314 -6.87 23.92 32.69
N GLU A 315 -7.33 25.15 32.92
CA GLU A 315 -8.65 25.37 33.52
C GLU A 315 -9.78 25.16 32.52
N ASN A 316 -10.94 24.78 33.04
CA ASN A 316 -12.19 24.75 32.28
C ASN A 316 -12.73 26.17 32.08
N VAL A 317 -13.24 26.46 30.90
CA VAL A 317 -13.75 27.79 30.55
C VAL A 317 -15.22 27.74 30.16
N LYS A 318 -15.92 28.84 30.39
CA LYS A 318 -17.28 29.05 29.92
C LYS A 318 -17.28 30.15 28.86
N ILE A 319 -17.63 29.79 27.64
CA ILE A 319 -17.84 30.74 26.54
C ILE A 319 -19.29 31.22 26.60
N VAL A 320 -19.45 32.53 26.47
CA VAL A 320 -20.73 33.21 26.55
C VAL A 320 -20.84 34.18 25.38
N THR A 321 -21.93 34.12 24.63
CA THR A 321 -22.13 34.97 23.45
C THR A 321 -23.60 35.29 23.20
N PHE A 322 -23.86 36.39 22.49
CA PHE A 322 -25.19 36.74 21.96
C PHE A 322 -25.36 36.26 20.51
N ASP A 323 -24.28 35.85 19.84
CA ASP A 323 -24.37 35.20 18.54
C ASP A 323 -24.99 33.81 18.72
N LYS A 324 -25.91 33.43 17.83
CA LYS A 324 -26.50 32.09 17.85
C LYS A 324 -25.43 31.06 17.53
N VAL A 325 -25.16 30.17 18.48
CA VAL A 325 -24.19 29.07 18.34
C VAL A 325 -24.89 27.72 18.49
N THR A 326 -24.41 26.73 17.74
CA THR A 326 -24.81 25.33 17.88
C THR A 326 -23.69 24.52 18.51
N GLN A 327 -24.01 23.31 18.97
CA GLN A 327 -23.01 22.36 19.47
C GLN A 327 -21.91 22.11 18.44
N ASN A 328 -22.31 21.87 17.18
CA ASN A 328 -21.41 21.66 16.06
C ASN A 328 -20.42 22.83 15.91
N ASN A 329 -20.88 24.08 15.96
CA ASN A 329 -19.99 25.23 15.81
C ASN A 329 -18.88 25.25 16.87
N VAL A 330 -19.18 24.84 18.10
CA VAL A 330 -18.22 24.81 19.20
C VAL A 330 -17.18 23.72 18.98
N GLU A 331 -17.64 22.51 18.64
CA GLU A 331 -16.78 21.35 18.41
C GLU A 331 -15.89 21.55 17.19
N THR A 332 -16.45 21.98 16.05
CA THR A 332 -15.67 22.29 14.84
C THR A 332 -14.59 23.35 15.11
N ALA A 333 -14.93 24.42 15.85
CA ALA A 333 -13.97 25.47 16.16
C ALA A 333 -12.87 25.00 17.12
N ALA A 334 -13.21 24.23 18.16
CA ALA A 334 -12.24 23.69 19.12
C ALA A 334 -11.27 22.70 18.45
N SER A 335 -11.77 21.84 17.57
CA SER A 335 -10.96 20.93 16.77
C SER A 335 -9.99 21.68 15.86
N ALA A 336 -10.45 22.75 15.18
CA ALA A 336 -9.58 23.58 14.38
C ALA A 336 -8.44 24.18 15.22
N VAL A 337 -8.69 24.61 16.47
CA VAL A 337 -7.63 25.18 17.33
C VAL A 337 -6.50 24.19 17.56
N VAL A 338 -6.79 22.94 17.90
CA VAL A 338 -5.71 21.97 18.15
C VAL A 338 -4.95 21.62 16.88
N GLN A 339 -5.65 21.49 15.76
CA GLN A 339 -5.04 21.10 14.48
C GLN A 339 -4.16 22.21 13.89
N ASP A 340 -4.59 23.47 13.98
CA ASP A 340 -3.85 24.62 13.49
C ASP A 340 -2.67 25.00 14.42
N ASN A 341 -2.77 24.71 15.72
CA ASN A 341 -1.83 25.21 16.73
C ASN A 341 -1.16 24.08 17.55
N PRO A 342 -0.30 23.26 16.94
CA PRO A 342 0.46 22.22 17.64
C PRO A 342 1.41 22.74 18.73
N SER A 343 1.61 24.05 18.85
CA SER A 343 2.28 24.68 19.99
C SER A 343 1.45 24.60 21.29
N ILE A 344 0.14 24.34 21.21
CA ILE A 344 -0.70 23.98 22.36
C ILE A 344 -0.53 22.47 22.59
N PHE A 345 0.69 22.07 22.95
CA PHE A 345 1.11 20.66 22.90
C PHE A 345 0.52 19.81 24.03
N TRP A 346 0.06 20.42 25.11
CA TRP A 346 -0.49 19.74 26.28
C TRP A 346 -1.98 19.42 26.16
N ILE A 347 -2.67 19.91 25.11
CA ILE A 347 -4.10 19.65 24.87
C ILE A 347 -4.24 18.82 23.60
N ASP A 348 -4.84 17.65 23.70
CA ASP A 348 -5.10 16.78 22.54
C ASP A 348 -6.44 17.09 21.90
N ASN A 349 -7.46 17.39 22.71
CA ASN A 349 -8.75 17.88 22.21
C ASN A 349 -9.50 18.63 23.32
N PHE A 350 -10.69 19.15 23.00
CA PHE A 350 -11.60 19.74 23.98
C PHE A 350 -12.91 18.95 24.07
N GLY A 351 -13.38 18.72 25.30
CA GLY A 351 -14.77 18.40 25.59
C GLY A 351 -15.61 19.67 25.67
N ALA A 352 -16.90 19.57 25.37
CA ALA A 352 -17.85 20.66 25.50
C ALA A 352 -19.13 20.21 26.22
N THR A 353 -19.74 21.07 27.04
CA THR A 353 -21.12 20.85 27.49
C THR A 353 -22.11 21.14 26.36
N SER A 354 -23.37 20.74 26.54
CA SER A 354 -24.45 21.20 25.67
C SER A 354 -24.58 22.72 25.70
N VAL A 355 -24.68 23.32 24.52
CA VAL A 355 -25.03 24.74 24.39
C VAL A 355 -26.38 25.02 25.05
N LYS A 356 -26.40 26.01 25.96
CA LYS A 356 -27.61 26.47 26.64
C LYS A 356 -27.99 27.87 26.15
N GLU A 357 -29.25 28.05 25.74
CA GLU A 357 -29.84 29.35 25.44
C GLU A 357 -30.68 29.84 26.63
N ASN A 358 -30.48 31.09 27.03
CA ASN A 358 -31.36 31.77 27.97
C ASN A 358 -31.50 33.25 27.57
N ALA A 359 -32.72 33.70 27.26
CA ALA A 359 -33.03 35.08 26.89
C ALA A 359 -32.13 35.65 25.77
N GLY A 360 -31.87 34.86 24.72
CA GLY A 360 -31.01 35.26 23.58
C GLY A 360 -29.50 35.24 23.87
N LYS A 361 -29.08 34.79 25.06
CA LYS A 361 -27.69 34.58 25.46
C LYS A 361 -27.38 33.08 25.38
N TYR A 362 -26.34 32.72 24.63
CA TYR A 362 -25.84 31.35 24.49
C TYR A 362 -24.62 31.13 25.38
N SER A 363 -24.53 29.96 26.00
CA SER A 363 -23.38 29.58 26.83
C SER A 363 -22.98 28.12 26.65
N VAL A 364 -21.68 27.86 26.70
CA VAL A 364 -21.09 26.52 26.59
C VAL A 364 -19.85 26.42 27.48
N GLY A 365 -19.70 25.30 28.18
CA GLY A 365 -18.50 24.95 28.93
C GLY A 365 -17.52 24.18 28.04
N LEU A 366 -16.23 24.46 28.15
CA LEU A 366 -15.14 23.80 27.44
C LEU A 366 -14.10 23.26 28.43
N TYR A 367 -13.63 22.05 28.15
CA TYR A 367 -12.76 21.26 29.03
C TYR A 367 -11.58 20.70 28.21
N PRO A 368 -10.33 21.06 28.52
CA PRO A 368 -9.19 20.51 27.79
C PRO A 368 -8.92 19.05 28.19
N PHE A 369 -8.75 18.18 27.21
CA PHE A 369 -8.20 16.83 27.42
C PHE A 369 -6.69 16.89 27.24
N PHE A 370 -5.96 16.47 28.27
CA PHE A 370 -4.51 16.58 28.24
C PHE A 370 -3.86 15.48 27.43
N SER A 371 -2.86 15.86 26.63
CA SER A 371 -2.09 14.96 25.77
C SER A 371 -1.25 13.95 26.56
N TYR A 372 -0.83 14.28 27.79
CA TYR A 372 -0.03 13.43 28.66
C TYR A 372 -0.03 14.02 30.08
N ASN A 373 0.73 13.42 31.01
CA ASN A 373 0.76 13.82 32.41
C ASN A 373 1.05 15.33 32.61
N GLU A 374 0.25 15.97 33.45
CA GLU A 374 0.34 17.41 33.72
C GLU A 374 1.70 17.85 34.24
N LYS A 375 2.32 17.11 35.16
CA LYS A 375 3.65 17.45 35.66
C LYS A 375 4.70 17.38 34.54
N ASN A 376 4.57 16.40 33.65
CA ASN A 376 5.51 16.20 32.55
C ASN A 376 5.38 17.31 31.51
N PHE A 377 4.16 17.63 31.07
CA PHE A 377 3.98 18.70 30.08
C PHE A 377 4.34 20.08 30.63
N GLN A 378 4.13 20.34 31.93
CA GLN A 378 4.56 21.60 32.57
C GLN A 378 6.10 21.68 32.60
N SER A 379 6.79 20.56 32.82
CA SER A 379 8.26 20.50 32.73
C SER A 379 8.77 20.77 31.32
N ASP A 380 8.14 20.15 30.30
CA ASP A 380 8.48 20.42 28.89
C ASP A 380 8.21 21.87 28.51
N ALA A 381 7.13 22.49 29.03
CA ALA A 381 6.77 23.87 28.78
C ALA A 381 7.89 24.86 29.14
N LEU A 382 8.52 24.66 30.29
CA LEU A 382 9.62 25.50 30.78
C LEU A 382 10.84 25.47 29.85
N GLN A 383 11.05 24.36 29.14
CA GLN A 383 12.21 24.16 28.26
C GLN A 383 11.89 24.43 26.78
N TYR A 384 10.61 24.41 26.40
CA TYR A 384 10.11 24.52 25.03
C TYR A 384 10.75 25.68 24.26
N LYS A 385 10.71 26.89 24.84
CA LYS A 385 11.26 28.10 24.20
C LYS A 385 12.76 27.96 23.90
N GLY A 386 13.52 27.36 24.83
CA GLY A 386 14.95 27.13 24.66
C GLY A 386 15.24 26.19 23.50
N TYR A 387 14.55 25.06 23.45
CA TYR A 387 14.68 24.09 22.36
C TYR A 387 14.27 24.66 21.01
N LEU A 388 13.09 25.29 20.93
CA LEU A 388 12.59 25.88 19.69
C LEU A 388 13.55 26.95 19.14
N ASN A 389 14.04 27.86 20.00
CA ASN A 389 15.02 28.88 19.60
C ASN A 389 16.35 28.26 19.13
N GLY A 390 16.77 27.15 19.73
CA GLY A 390 17.95 26.40 19.29
C GLY A 390 17.78 25.88 17.86
N ILE A 391 16.64 25.24 17.57
CA ILE A 391 16.29 24.71 16.24
C ILE A 391 16.28 25.85 15.21
N ILE A 392 15.55 26.93 15.50
CA ILE A 392 15.44 28.11 14.62
C ILE A 392 16.82 28.70 14.34
N THR A 393 17.65 28.87 15.37
CA THR A 393 18.99 29.43 15.25
C THR A 393 19.86 28.59 14.31
N GLU A 394 19.76 27.27 14.38
CA GLU A 394 20.49 26.37 13.50
C GLU A 394 20.00 26.45 12.05
N LEU A 395 18.69 26.42 11.83
CA LEU A 395 18.09 26.55 10.51
C LEU A 395 18.44 27.91 9.86
N ASP A 396 18.42 28.99 10.64
CA ASP A 396 18.80 30.34 10.20
C ASP A 396 20.29 30.45 9.85
N LYS A 397 21.18 29.88 10.66
CA LYS A 397 22.61 29.78 10.34
C LYS A 397 22.85 29.03 9.03
N ASN A 398 22.01 28.05 8.71
CA ASN A 398 22.01 27.30 7.45
C ASN A 398 21.28 28.03 6.29
N GLY A 399 20.87 29.28 6.51
CA GLY A 399 20.40 30.20 5.48
C GLY A 399 18.98 29.96 5.00
N ILE A 400 18.11 29.35 5.82
CA ILE A 400 16.71 29.04 5.47
C ILE A 400 15.91 30.28 5.05
N GLN A 401 16.12 31.44 5.68
CA GLN A 401 15.35 32.66 5.43
C GLN A 401 15.35 33.11 3.96
N ASN A 402 16.45 32.88 3.24
CA ASN A 402 16.64 33.33 1.85
C ASN A 402 16.28 32.27 0.78
N LYS A 403 15.65 31.16 1.19
CA LYS A 403 15.32 30.03 0.33
C LYS A 403 13.89 30.14 -0.24
N SER A 404 13.64 29.48 -1.38
CA SER A 404 12.27 29.26 -1.87
C SER A 404 11.48 28.41 -0.87
N VAL A 405 10.14 28.43 -0.94
CA VAL A 405 9.27 27.67 -0.02
C VAL A 405 9.67 26.19 0.03
N SER A 406 9.79 25.52 -1.11
CA SER A 406 10.24 24.13 -1.23
C SER A 406 11.63 23.88 -0.62
N GLN A 407 12.56 24.82 -0.77
CA GLN A 407 13.89 24.73 -0.17
C GLN A 407 13.88 24.95 1.34
N LYS A 408 12.95 25.75 1.87
CA LYS A 408 12.70 25.87 3.31
C LYS A 408 12.11 24.58 3.86
N VAL A 409 11.08 24.04 3.19
CA VAL A 409 10.45 22.76 3.54
C VAL A 409 11.48 21.64 3.56
N LYS A 410 12.37 21.57 2.56
CA LYS A 410 13.48 20.61 2.56
C LYS A 410 14.39 20.75 3.77
N ALA A 411 14.75 21.99 4.14
CA ALA A 411 15.62 22.23 5.29
C ALA A 411 14.94 21.83 6.62
N ILE A 412 13.64 22.06 6.76
CA ILE A 412 12.84 21.63 7.91
C ILE A 412 12.76 20.10 7.95
N HIS A 413 12.35 19.48 6.84
CA HIS A 413 12.27 18.02 6.68
C HIS A 413 13.58 17.33 7.04
N ASP A 414 14.68 17.73 6.39
CA ASP A 414 16.00 17.14 6.64
C ASP A 414 16.47 17.35 8.09
N TYR A 415 16.10 18.48 8.71
CA TYR A 415 16.42 18.72 10.11
C TYR A 415 15.67 17.76 11.02
N VAL A 416 14.36 17.63 10.84
CA VAL A 416 13.53 16.75 11.67
C VAL A 416 13.96 15.29 11.52
N ALA A 417 14.04 14.78 10.29
CA ALA A 417 14.43 13.40 10.01
C ALA A 417 15.86 13.05 10.45
N LYS A 418 16.75 14.03 10.60
CA LYS A 418 18.13 13.78 11.04
C LYS A 418 18.31 13.88 12.57
N THR A 419 17.46 14.66 13.22
CA THR A 419 17.69 15.07 14.62
C THR A 419 16.96 14.20 15.62
N TYR A 420 15.83 13.63 15.20
CA TYR A 420 14.92 12.89 16.06
C TYR A 420 14.84 11.44 15.62
N TYR A 421 14.46 10.56 16.55
CA TYR A 421 14.32 9.14 16.30
C TYR A 421 12.86 8.71 16.39
N TYR A 422 12.41 7.92 15.44
CA TYR A 422 11.11 7.28 15.53
C TYR A 422 11.14 6.18 16.59
N ARG A 423 10.28 6.29 17.60
CA ARG A 423 10.05 5.26 18.61
C ARG A 423 8.75 4.54 18.29
N ASP A 424 8.88 3.30 17.81
CA ASP A 424 7.73 2.44 17.57
C ASP A 424 7.10 2.04 18.91
N GLN A 425 5.77 2.18 19.02
CA GLN A 425 5.02 1.84 20.23
C GLN A 425 5.10 0.33 20.56
N THR A 426 5.55 -0.49 19.60
CA THR A 426 5.66 -1.96 19.69
C THR A 426 6.78 -2.48 20.59
N ASN A 427 7.78 -1.67 20.95
CA ASN A 427 8.98 -2.13 21.66
C ASN A 427 8.90 -2.07 23.19
N ILE A 428 7.72 -1.93 23.80
CA ILE A 428 7.62 -1.88 25.25
C ILE A 428 6.69 -2.95 25.83
N LEU A 429 7.24 -4.17 25.87
CA LEU A 429 6.97 -5.11 26.95
C LEU A 429 7.32 -4.43 28.29
N ASN A 430 6.33 -3.79 28.92
CA ASN A 430 6.31 -3.26 30.29
C ASN A 430 6.62 -1.76 30.54
N ALA A 431 6.35 -0.81 29.63
CA ALA A 431 6.34 0.61 30.04
C ALA A 431 4.93 1.17 30.15
N GLU A 432 4.68 1.80 31.29
CA GLU A 432 3.59 2.75 31.52
C GLU A 432 3.84 4.02 30.68
N THR A 433 3.81 3.98 29.35
CA THR A 433 4.01 5.20 28.55
C THR A 433 2.69 5.97 28.42
N ASP A 434 2.65 7.15 29.03
CA ASP A 434 1.69 8.20 28.72
C ASP A 434 1.73 8.52 27.20
N ASP A 435 0.69 9.17 26.65
CA ASP A 435 0.60 9.53 25.22
C ASP A 435 1.59 10.67 24.79
N GLU A 436 2.68 10.82 25.56
CA GLU A 436 3.72 11.85 25.46
C GLU A 436 4.48 11.80 24.13
N LEU A 437 4.61 10.63 23.49
CA LEU A 437 5.27 10.47 22.19
C LEU A 437 4.59 11.23 21.06
N ARG A 438 3.33 11.64 21.24
CA ARG A 438 2.55 12.43 20.28
C ARG A 438 2.73 13.94 20.51
N SER A 439 3.44 14.35 21.57
CA SER A 439 3.74 15.75 21.88
C SER A 439 4.99 16.23 21.14
N ALA A 440 4.88 17.37 20.46
CA ALA A 440 6.04 18.03 19.87
C ALA A 440 7.01 18.56 20.93
N ALA A 441 6.51 18.94 22.12
CA ALA A 441 7.37 19.42 23.21
C ALA A 441 8.21 18.29 23.80
N TYR A 442 7.60 17.14 24.05
CA TYR A 442 8.31 15.92 24.47
C TYR A 442 9.38 15.52 23.46
N MET A 443 9.02 15.54 22.17
CA MET A 443 9.97 15.22 21.09
C MET A 443 11.16 16.19 21.10
N MET A 444 10.93 17.50 21.31
CA MET A 444 12.01 18.49 21.42
C MET A 444 13.00 18.18 22.53
N SER A 445 12.50 17.80 23.72
CA SER A 445 13.30 17.54 24.93
C SER A 445 14.00 16.18 24.89
N ASN A 446 13.31 15.13 24.45
CA ASN A 446 13.80 13.74 24.54
C ASN A 446 14.43 13.20 23.25
N LYS A 447 14.33 13.93 22.13
CA LYS A 447 14.87 13.55 20.81
C LYS A 447 14.26 12.30 20.20
N GLU A 448 13.09 11.88 20.66
CA GLU A 448 12.34 10.75 20.13
C GLU A 448 10.84 11.04 20.07
N GLY A 449 10.12 10.34 19.19
CA GLY A 449 8.69 10.60 18.97
C GLY A 449 8.06 9.59 18.01
N CYS A 450 6.77 9.78 17.74
CA CYS A 450 6.02 9.00 16.75
C CYS A 450 5.52 9.89 15.60
N CYS A 451 4.72 9.33 14.69
CA CYS A 451 4.26 10.03 13.47
C CYS A 451 3.58 11.37 13.79
N VAL A 452 2.79 11.42 14.87
CA VAL A 452 2.09 12.62 15.32
C VAL A 452 3.05 13.73 15.73
N SER A 453 4.09 13.43 16.52
CA SER A 453 5.04 14.45 16.96
C SER A 453 5.91 14.96 15.81
N TYR A 454 6.28 14.09 14.87
CA TYR A 454 6.98 14.49 13.64
C TYR A 454 6.14 15.48 12.83
N ALA A 455 4.87 15.16 12.55
CA ALA A 455 3.97 16.02 11.80
C ALA A 455 3.71 17.36 12.51
N LYS A 456 3.52 17.34 13.83
CA LYS A 456 3.35 18.54 14.66
C LYS A 456 4.63 19.40 14.66
N MET A 457 5.82 18.80 14.76
CA MET A 457 7.10 19.51 14.69
C MET A 457 7.30 20.23 13.35
N VAL A 458 7.06 19.53 12.24
CA VAL A 458 7.15 20.13 10.90
C VAL A 458 6.16 21.28 10.74
N LYS A 459 4.93 21.15 11.25
CA LYS A 459 3.92 22.22 11.25
C LYS A 459 4.38 23.45 12.04
N ILE A 460 4.89 23.27 13.27
CA ILE A 460 5.42 24.36 14.12
C ILE A 460 6.51 25.15 13.37
N LEU A 461 7.46 24.44 12.75
CA LEU A 461 8.56 25.07 12.02
C LEU A 461 8.08 25.73 10.72
N CYS A 462 7.11 25.14 10.03
CA CYS A 462 6.51 25.74 8.84
C CYS A 462 5.80 27.06 9.18
N ASP A 463 5.01 27.09 10.26
CA ASP A 463 4.34 28.30 10.73
C ASP A 463 5.34 29.41 11.04
N TYR A 464 6.42 29.09 11.76
CA TYR A 464 7.50 30.04 12.07
C TYR A 464 8.11 30.67 10.81
N TYR A 465 8.29 29.87 9.75
CA TYR A 465 8.87 30.33 8.49
C TYR A 465 7.85 30.84 7.46
N ASN A 466 6.59 31.03 7.87
CA ASN A 466 5.46 31.46 7.04
C ASN A 466 5.23 30.56 5.82
N ILE A 467 5.22 29.25 6.05
CA ILE A 467 4.94 28.21 5.06
C ILE A 467 3.56 27.64 5.38
N ILE A 468 2.64 27.72 4.42
CA ILE A 468 1.32 27.11 4.55
C ILE A 468 1.49 25.59 4.58
N CYS A 469 1.23 25.03 5.76
CA CYS A 469 1.38 23.64 6.10
C CYS A 469 0.15 23.26 6.93
N MET A 470 -0.35 22.04 6.74
CA MET A 470 -1.35 21.46 7.62
C MET A 470 -0.90 20.08 8.07
N THR A 471 -1.44 19.62 9.19
CA THR A 471 -1.35 18.22 9.58
C THR A 471 -2.50 17.45 8.97
N VAL A 472 -2.25 16.22 8.51
CA VAL A 472 -3.24 15.33 7.92
C VAL A 472 -3.11 13.98 8.56
N VAL A 473 -4.23 13.28 8.69
CA VAL A 473 -4.33 12.04 9.45
C VAL A 473 -5.00 11.00 8.57
N SER A 474 -4.44 9.80 8.58
CA SER A 474 -5.08 8.60 8.06
C SER A 474 -5.58 7.74 9.21
N HIS A 475 -5.74 6.46 8.93
CA HIS A 475 -6.13 5.50 9.92
C HIS A 475 -5.09 5.43 11.07
N ASP A 476 -3.86 5.21 10.70
CA ASP A 476 -2.79 4.76 11.57
C ASP A 476 -1.60 5.72 11.55
N HIS A 477 -1.70 6.79 10.75
CA HIS A 477 -0.59 7.68 10.49
C HIS A 477 -0.98 9.16 10.50
N MET A 478 0.01 10.02 10.69
CA MET A 478 -0.14 11.47 10.59
C MET A 478 1.05 12.06 9.85
N TRP A 479 0.78 12.90 8.85
CA TRP A 479 1.80 13.56 8.01
C TRP A 479 1.45 15.04 7.81
N ASN A 480 2.17 15.72 6.93
CA ASN A 480 1.90 17.10 6.54
C ASN A 480 1.53 17.25 5.08
N GLU A 481 0.66 18.22 4.79
CA GLU A 481 0.47 18.70 3.42
C GLU A 481 0.92 20.16 3.32
N ILE A 482 1.70 20.45 2.27
CA ILE A 482 2.37 21.73 2.08
C ILE A 482 1.84 22.41 0.83
N GLN A 483 1.47 23.68 0.94
CA GLN A 483 1.08 24.49 -0.20
C GLN A 483 2.28 25.21 -0.82
N ILE A 484 2.50 24.99 -2.11
CA ILE A 484 3.52 25.69 -2.92
C ILE A 484 2.85 26.23 -4.19
N ASN A 485 2.90 27.55 -4.37
CA ASN A 485 2.29 28.25 -5.52
C ASN A 485 0.81 27.88 -5.73
N GLY A 486 0.04 27.77 -4.64
CA GLY A 486 -1.40 27.43 -4.68
C GLY A 486 -1.71 25.95 -4.93
N LYS A 487 -0.70 25.08 -4.98
CA LYS A 487 -0.87 23.62 -5.14
C LYS A 487 -0.41 22.90 -3.88
N TRP A 488 -1.05 21.79 -3.57
CA TRP A 488 -0.79 20.99 -2.38
C TRP A 488 0.02 19.74 -2.68
N TYR A 489 0.92 19.40 -1.76
CA TYR A 489 1.83 18.27 -1.88
C TYR A 489 1.98 17.59 -0.52
N LEU A 490 2.03 16.26 -0.55
CA LEU A 490 2.28 15.45 0.63
C LEU A 490 3.74 15.58 1.07
N LEU A 491 3.96 15.68 2.38
CA LEU A 491 5.25 15.64 3.05
C LEU A 491 5.12 14.73 4.28
N ASP A 492 5.85 13.63 4.28
CA ASP A 492 5.97 12.77 5.46
C ASP A 492 7.43 12.63 5.90
N ALA A 493 7.78 13.33 6.97
CA ALA A 493 9.11 13.27 7.57
C ALA A 493 9.36 11.98 8.36
N THR A 494 8.32 11.26 8.77
CA THR A 494 8.44 9.99 9.51
C THR A 494 8.85 8.86 8.59
N TRP A 495 8.17 8.69 7.45
CA TRP A 495 8.54 7.61 6.52
C TRP A 495 9.80 7.92 5.71
N ASP A 496 10.20 9.19 5.63
CA ASP A 496 11.48 9.60 5.05
C ASP A 496 12.65 9.60 6.05
N ASP A 497 12.39 9.37 7.35
CA ASP A 497 13.38 9.11 8.40
C ASP A 497 14.02 7.73 8.22
N LYS A 498 15.05 7.70 7.36
CA LYS A 498 15.87 6.53 7.03
C LYS A 498 17.33 6.95 6.96
N GLU A 499 18.25 6.00 7.05
CA GLU A 499 19.67 6.26 6.85
C GLU A 499 20.17 5.62 5.55
N PRO A 500 20.54 6.41 4.51
CA PRO A 500 20.44 7.88 4.43
C PRO A 500 18.99 8.36 4.24
N ILE A 501 18.74 9.64 4.59
CA ILE A 501 17.40 10.27 4.52
C ILE A 501 16.74 10.00 3.16
N SER A 502 15.51 9.52 3.20
CA SER A 502 14.68 9.26 2.04
C SER A 502 13.95 10.52 1.57
N TYR A 503 13.48 10.51 0.33
CA TYR A 503 12.64 11.56 -0.26
C TYR A 503 11.46 10.95 -1.02
N ASN A 504 11.02 9.79 -0.56
CA ASN A 504 9.93 9.02 -1.16
C ASN A 504 8.58 9.66 -0.84
N TYR A 505 8.48 10.42 0.26
CA TYR A 505 7.29 11.15 0.66
C TYR A 505 7.52 12.66 0.72
N PHE A 506 8.65 13.14 0.19
CA PHE A 506 8.96 14.56 0.10
C PHE A 506 8.29 15.26 -1.09
N LEU A 507 7.31 16.13 -0.81
CA LEU A 507 6.56 16.96 -1.77
C LEU A 507 5.94 16.15 -2.92
N LYS A 508 5.23 15.08 -2.55
CA LYS A 508 4.61 14.14 -3.48
C LYS A 508 3.23 14.59 -3.94
N GLY A 509 2.96 14.31 -5.22
CA GLY A 509 1.63 14.46 -5.81
C GLY A 509 0.82 13.17 -5.70
N SER A 510 -0.47 13.24 -5.99
CA SER A 510 -1.43 12.14 -5.81
C SER A 510 -1.11 10.88 -6.63
N LYS A 511 -0.34 10.99 -7.72
CA LYS A 511 0.11 9.82 -8.49
C LYS A 511 1.17 8.97 -7.77
N SER A 512 1.94 9.60 -6.90
CA SER A 512 3.08 8.95 -6.24
C SER A 512 2.72 8.42 -4.85
N VAL A 513 1.61 8.90 -4.28
CA VAL A 513 1.05 8.44 -3.01
C VAL A 513 -0.01 7.39 -3.33
N THR A 514 0.39 6.11 -3.29
CA THR A 514 -0.49 4.98 -3.64
C THR A 514 -0.71 4.01 -2.50
N ASP A 515 -0.03 4.21 -1.37
CA ASP A 515 -0.16 3.36 -0.19
C ASP A 515 -1.44 3.68 0.59
N VAL A 516 -1.88 2.70 1.37
CA VAL A 516 -3.12 2.80 2.15
C VAL A 516 -2.96 3.67 3.40
N HIS A 517 -1.73 3.86 3.88
CA HIS A 517 -1.43 4.60 5.10
C HIS A 517 -1.48 6.12 4.90
N HIS A 518 -1.40 6.61 3.66
CA HIS A 518 -1.59 8.03 3.31
C HIS A 518 -2.95 8.31 2.66
N GLN A 519 -3.94 7.44 2.90
CA GLN A 519 -5.32 7.72 2.54
C GLN A 519 -5.96 8.57 3.62
N VAL A 520 -6.35 9.79 3.25
CA VAL A 520 -7.11 10.68 4.12
C VAL A 520 -8.38 9.97 4.57
N VAL A 521 -8.54 9.85 5.87
CA VAL A 521 -9.79 9.40 6.48
C VAL A 521 -10.23 10.46 7.46
N SER A 522 -11.44 10.99 7.25
CA SER A 522 -12.01 12.03 8.08
C SER A 522 -12.74 11.39 9.25
N TYR A 523 -12.06 11.12 10.37
CA TYR A 523 -12.74 10.53 11.53
C TYR A 523 -12.27 11.03 12.90
N ARG A 524 -11.41 12.04 12.97
CA ARG A 524 -10.54 12.21 14.14
C ARG A 524 -11.17 12.75 15.43
N PHE A 525 -12.47 12.65 15.65
CA PHE A 525 -13.08 13.25 16.83
C PHE A 525 -14.01 12.30 17.50
N CYS A 526 -14.13 12.43 18.82
CA CYS A 526 -15.01 11.63 19.63
C CYS A 526 -15.95 12.54 20.44
N THR A 527 -17.17 12.08 20.71
CA THR A 527 -18.10 12.80 21.60
C THR A 527 -17.55 12.82 23.04
N ALA A 528 -18.20 13.55 23.95
CA ALA A 528 -17.88 13.53 25.39
C ALA A 528 -17.93 12.13 26.06
N LYS A 529 -18.33 11.09 25.32
CA LYS A 529 -18.35 9.68 25.73
C LYS A 529 -17.26 8.82 25.08
N GLY A 530 -16.43 9.37 24.19
CA GLY A 530 -15.38 8.61 23.48
C GLY A 530 -15.78 8.05 22.12
N GLU A 531 -17.02 8.30 21.65
CA GLU A 531 -17.53 7.78 20.36
C GLU A 531 -17.07 8.56 19.14
N PRO A 532 -16.54 7.92 18.07
CA PRO A 532 -16.17 8.59 16.82
C PRO A 532 -17.31 9.46 16.23
N VAL A 533 -17.06 10.76 16.15
CA VAL A 533 -17.87 11.79 15.53
C VAL A 533 -17.64 11.73 14.03
N THR A 534 -18.53 11.03 13.33
CA THR A 534 -18.51 10.89 11.87
C THR A 534 -19.31 11.99 11.15
N GLU A 535 -20.01 12.86 11.90
CA GLU A 535 -20.99 13.81 11.32
C GLU A 535 -20.59 15.29 11.38
N PHE A 536 -19.61 15.72 12.20
CA PHE A 536 -19.48 17.14 12.61
C PHE A 536 -18.10 17.82 12.43
N ALA A 537 -17.08 17.12 11.91
CA ALA A 537 -15.78 17.75 11.63
C ALA A 537 -15.11 17.16 10.39
N ASN A 538 -15.84 17.17 9.27
CA ASN A 538 -15.24 16.92 7.95
C ASN A 538 -14.67 18.23 7.41
N PHE A 539 -13.49 18.62 7.90
CA PHE A 539 -12.72 19.62 7.17
C PHE A 539 -12.37 19.04 5.81
N PRO A 540 -12.82 19.62 4.68
CA PRO A 540 -12.35 19.17 3.38
C PRO A 540 -10.83 19.30 3.31
N MET A 541 -10.15 18.18 3.07
CA MET A 541 -8.72 18.19 2.80
C MET A 541 -8.46 18.79 1.42
N PRO A 542 -7.34 19.51 1.24
CA PRO A 542 -7.00 20.02 -0.06
C PRO A 542 -6.70 18.89 -1.04
N VAL A 543 -7.01 19.11 -2.31
CA VAL A 543 -6.68 18.13 -3.36
C VAL A 543 -5.20 18.24 -3.69
N LEU A 544 -4.46 17.14 -3.49
CA LEU A 544 -3.05 17.05 -3.89
C LEU A 544 -2.87 17.32 -5.38
N SER A 545 -1.77 17.98 -5.74
CA SER A 545 -1.32 18.10 -7.12
C SER A 545 -1.16 16.72 -7.74
N LYS A 546 -1.58 16.55 -9.01
CA LYS A 546 -1.49 15.26 -9.71
C LYS A 546 -0.05 14.74 -9.79
N ASP A 547 0.90 15.63 -10.09
CA ASP A 547 2.31 15.30 -10.24
C ASP A 547 3.12 15.83 -9.06
N ASP A 548 4.24 15.16 -8.75
CA ASP A 548 5.22 15.58 -7.74
C ASP A 548 5.71 17.00 -7.96
N TYR A 549 6.07 17.68 -6.87
CA TYR A 549 6.70 18.99 -6.98
C TYR A 549 8.08 18.86 -7.62
N VAL A 550 8.30 19.62 -8.68
CA VAL A 550 9.63 19.79 -9.28
C VAL A 550 10.05 21.23 -9.11
N GLU A 551 11.15 21.46 -8.40
CA GLU A 551 11.71 22.80 -8.23
C GLU A 551 11.88 23.46 -9.59
N PRO A 552 11.25 24.63 -9.83
CA PRO A 552 11.44 25.37 -11.07
C PRO A 552 12.92 25.65 -11.25
N ILE A 553 13.48 25.29 -12.41
CA ILE A 553 14.84 25.66 -12.75
C ILE A 553 14.88 27.19 -12.86
N VAL A 554 15.35 27.85 -11.80
CA VAL A 554 15.60 29.29 -11.82
C VAL A 554 16.76 29.56 -12.77
N LEU A 555 16.44 29.75 -14.05
CA LEU A 555 17.31 30.45 -14.97
C LEU A 555 17.45 31.87 -14.44
N LYS A 556 18.50 32.15 -13.65
CA LYS A 556 18.80 33.49 -13.13
C LYS A 556 18.81 34.54 -14.25
N ARG A 557 17.65 35.14 -14.51
CA ARG A 557 17.49 36.39 -15.25
C ARG A 557 17.97 37.48 -14.30
N ASN A 558 19.19 37.95 -14.55
CA ASN A 558 19.84 38.95 -13.70
C ASN A 558 19.06 40.28 -13.71
N ALA A 559 18.42 40.62 -12.59
CA ALA A 559 18.36 42.00 -12.13
C ALA A 559 19.82 42.50 -11.93
N LYS A 560 20.10 43.74 -12.36
CA LYS A 560 21.41 44.43 -12.48
C LYS A 560 22.65 43.63 -12.03
N LYS A 561 23.30 43.03 -13.03
CA LYS A 561 24.43 42.11 -12.99
C LYS A 561 25.67 42.69 -12.26
N ALA A 562 26.07 42.08 -11.15
CA ALA A 562 27.46 42.16 -10.69
C ALA A 562 28.40 41.74 -11.85
N THR A 563 29.38 42.57 -12.18
CA THR A 563 30.22 42.40 -13.37
C THR A 563 31.11 41.15 -13.25
N THR A 564 30.61 39.98 -13.65
CA THR A 564 31.36 38.71 -13.68
C THR A 564 32.27 38.57 -14.91
N SER A 565 32.23 39.56 -15.81
CA SER A 565 33.06 39.61 -17.01
C SER A 565 33.47 41.02 -17.39
N ALA A 566 34.72 41.22 -17.80
CA ALA A 566 35.21 42.50 -18.32
C ALA A 566 35.66 42.36 -19.78
N THR A 567 35.34 43.36 -20.59
CA THR A 567 35.90 43.51 -21.94
C THR A 567 37.19 44.33 -21.85
N LYS A 568 38.30 43.79 -22.34
CA LYS A 568 39.57 44.54 -22.48
C LYS A 568 40.04 44.41 -23.93
N GLY A 569 40.04 45.53 -24.65
CA GLY A 569 40.23 45.54 -26.09
C GLY A 569 39.18 44.68 -26.80
N LYS A 570 39.62 43.74 -27.65
CA LYS A 570 38.75 42.89 -28.48
C LYS A 570 38.39 41.54 -27.83
N VAL A 571 38.61 41.41 -26.52
CA VAL A 571 38.47 40.15 -25.78
C VAL A 571 37.61 40.36 -24.53
N VAL A 572 36.66 39.44 -24.32
CA VAL A 572 35.83 39.38 -23.11
C VAL A 572 36.39 38.32 -22.16
N TYR A 573 36.67 38.72 -20.94
CA TYR A 573 37.20 37.91 -19.85
C TYR A 573 36.11 37.62 -18.82
N ALA A 574 36.05 36.42 -18.26
CA ALA A 574 35.16 36.06 -17.17
C ALA A 574 35.96 35.58 -15.94
N ILE A 575 35.41 35.79 -14.75
CA ILE A 575 36.00 35.29 -13.50
C ILE A 575 35.75 33.78 -13.39
N SER A 576 36.78 33.03 -13.03
CA SER A 576 36.73 31.59 -12.72
C SER A 576 37.57 31.36 -11.45
N GLY A 577 36.90 31.38 -10.29
CA GLY A 577 37.57 31.40 -8.99
C GLY A 577 38.50 32.61 -8.85
N LYS A 578 39.75 32.39 -8.46
CA LYS A 578 40.79 33.44 -8.34
C LYS A 578 41.46 33.84 -9.67
N TYR A 579 40.96 33.38 -10.81
CA TYR A 579 41.57 33.59 -12.13
C TYR A 579 40.60 34.20 -13.15
N ALA A 580 41.15 34.67 -14.27
CA ALA A 580 40.39 35.11 -15.43
C ALA A 580 40.51 34.11 -16.58
N VAL A 581 39.40 33.97 -17.32
CA VAL A 581 39.29 33.09 -18.49
C VAL A 581 38.85 33.92 -19.69
N VAL A 582 39.49 33.71 -20.85
CA VAL A 582 39.03 34.31 -22.10
C VAL A 582 37.76 33.62 -22.55
N LYS A 583 36.62 34.34 -22.48
CA LYS A 583 35.30 33.81 -22.79
C LYS A 583 34.98 33.90 -24.29
N LYS A 584 35.17 35.08 -24.90
CA LYS A 584 34.87 35.30 -26.32
C LYS A 584 35.62 36.47 -26.96
N CYS A 585 35.68 36.48 -28.30
CA CYS A 585 36.01 37.65 -29.13
C CYS A 585 34.84 38.66 -29.09
N THR A 586 35.08 39.97 -29.05
CA THR A 586 34.00 40.99 -28.98
C THR A 586 33.16 41.04 -30.25
N SER A 587 33.73 40.67 -31.39
CA SER A 587 33.05 40.61 -32.69
C SER A 587 33.67 39.55 -33.60
N LYS A 588 32.87 38.86 -34.42
CA LYS A 588 33.38 37.90 -35.43
C LYS A 588 34.20 38.55 -36.54
N LYS A 589 34.08 39.88 -36.71
CA LYS A 589 34.76 40.67 -37.75
C LYS A 589 36.20 41.06 -37.38
N VAL A 590 36.67 40.75 -36.16
CA VAL A 590 38.01 41.16 -35.69
C VAL A 590 39.14 40.56 -36.52
N LYS A 591 40.12 41.40 -36.89
CA LYS A 591 41.32 40.99 -37.65
C LYS A 591 42.49 40.55 -36.75
N SER A 592 42.56 41.08 -35.53
CA SER A 592 43.59 40.77 -34.54
C SER A 592 43.05 40.89 -33.11
N VAL A 593 43.61 40.10 -32.19
CA VAL A 593 43.28 40.15 -30.75
C VAL A 593 44.53 40.02 -29.89
N THR A 594 44.51 40.63 -28.70
CA THR A 594 45.55 40.49 -27.68
C THR A 594 44.93 39.96 -26.39
N ILE A 595 45.42 38.82 -25.92
CA ILE A 595 45.05 38.20 -24.66
C ILE A 595 46.03 38.65 -23.57
N LEU A 596 45.56 39.46 -22.63
CA LEU A 596 46.35 40.03 -21.53
C LEU A 596 46.84 38.98 -20.52
N ASN A 597 47.88 39.34 -19.75
CA ASN A 597 48.41 38.51 -18.68
C ASN A 597 47.56 38.55 -17.41
N LYS A 598 47.10 39.75 -17.05
CA LYS A 598 46.17 40.00 -15.96
C LYS A 598 45.09 40.96 -16.45
N VAL A 599 43.90 40.89 -15.85
CA VAL A 599 42.78 41.79 -16.13
C VAL A 599 42.15 42.27 -14.82
N LYS A 600 41.84 43.56 -14.74
CA LYS A 600 41.07 44.13 -13.64
C LYS A 600 39.58 44.00 -13.95
N ILE A 601 38.82 43.31 -13.08
CA ILE A 601 37.37 43.12 -13.15
C ILE A 601 36.79 43.61 -11.82
N GLY A 602 36.03 44.70 -11.84
CA GLY A 602 35.70 45.44 -10.62
C GLY A 602 36.96 46.00 -9.94
N LYS A 603 37.04 45.90 -8.61
CA LYS A 603 38.18 46.38 -7.80
C LYS A 603 39.37 45.39 -7.75
N LYS A 604 39.22 44.15 -8.25
CA LYS A 604 40.22 43.07 -8.11
C LYS A 604 40.94 42.76 -9.43
N THR A 605 42.21 42.33 -9.33
CA THR A 605 43.06 41.96 -10.47
C THR A 605 43.21 40.45 -10.58
N TYR A 606 42.93 39.89 -11.75
CA TYR A 606 42.89 38.45 -12.01
C TYR A 606 43.93 38.02 -13.03
N THR A 607 44.66 36.94 -12.76
CA THR A 607 45.61 36.36 -13.72
C THR A 607 44.87 35.52 -14.75
N VAL A 608 45.19 35.70 -16.03
CA VAL A 608 44.57 34.95 -17.13
C VAL A 608 45.21 33.57 -17.24
N THR A 609 44.44 32.52 -16.98
CA THR A 609 44.95 31.13 -16.92
C THR A 609 44.36 30.22 -17.98
N SER A 610 43.27 30.59 -18.65
CA SER A 610 42.72 29.74 -19.72
C SER A 610 41.97 30.49 -20.80
N ILE A 611 41.79 29.81 -21.94
CA ILE A 611 40.92 30.23 -23.05
C ILE A 611 39.76 29.25 -23.13
N ALA A 612 38.53 29.73 -23.04
CA ALA A 612 37.33 28.90 -22.98
C ALA A 612 37.05 28.14 -24.28
N LYS A 613 36.18 27.12 -24.18
CA LYS A 613 35.60 26.42 -25.33
C LYS A 613 34.96 27.44 -26.27
N ASN A 614 35.19 27.30 -27.58
CA ASN A 614 34.64 28.17 -28.63
C ASN A 614 34.99 29.68 -28.56
N ALA A 615 35.95 30.12 -27.75
CA ALA A 615 36.18 31.55 -27.48
C ALA A 615 36.35 32.43 -28.75
N PHE A 616 37.04 31.93 -29.78
CA PHE A 616 37.22 32.59 -31.07
C PHE A 616 36.59 31.83 -32.24
N LYS A 617 35.69 30.86 -31.96
CA LYS A 617 35.09 30.02 -32.99
C LYS A 617 34.41 30.87 -34.07
N GLY A 618 34.76 30.68 -35.34
CA GLY A 618 34.15 31.37 -36.46
C GLY A 618 34.48 32.86 -36.58
N CYS A 619 35.45 33.40 -35.83
CA CYS A 619 35.96 34.77 -36.09
C CYS A 619 36.83 34.70 -37.39
N LYS A 620 36.21 34.47 -38.57
CA LYS A 620 36.85 34.10 -39.86
C LYS A 620 37.93 35.09 -40.34
N LYS A 621 37.79 36.38 -39.99
CA LYS A 621 38.73 37.45 -40.35
C LYS A 621 39.94 37.54 -39.41
N LEU A 622 39.99 36.75 -38.33
CA LEU A 622 41.03 36.82 -37.30
C LEU A 622 42.35 36.23 -37.79
N LYS A 623 43.29 37.09 -38.17
CA LYS A 623 44.60 36.73 -38.71
C LYS A 623 45.70 36.66 -37.64
N LYS A 624 45.58 37.39 -36.52
CA LYS A 624 46.63 37.48 -35.48
C LYS A 624 46.08 37.36 -34.07
N VAL A 625 46.63 36.43 -33.28
CA VAL A 625 46.30 36.24 -31.85
C VAL A 625 47.58 36.42 -31.03
N THR A 626 47.67 37.49 -30.26
CA THR A 626 48.81 37.75 -29.37
C THR A 626 48.45 37.31 -27.95
N ILE A 627 49.16 36.34 -27.38
CA ILE A 627 48.97 35.87 -26.02
C ILE A 627 50.09 36.45 -25.15
N LYS A 628 49.74 37.38 -24.26
CA LYS A 628 50.66 37.95 -23.25
C LYS A 628 50.64 37.18 -21.93
N ALA A 629 49.64 36.31 -21.71
CA ALA A 629 49.54 35.49 -20.51
C ALA A 629 50.78 34.62 -20.31
N THR A 630 51.36 34.65 -19.12
CA THR A 630 52.55 33.85 -18.76
C THR A 630 52.18 32.57 -18.01
N LYS A 631 50.98 32.50 -17.42
CA LYS A 631 50.47 31.35 -16.65
C LYS A 631 49.27 30.65 -17.33
N LEU A 632 49.19 30.67 -18.66
CA LEU A 632 48.16 29.93 -19.40
C LEU A 632 48.31 28.42 -19.19
N LYS A 633 47.29 27.79 -18.61
CA LYS A 633 47.20 26.37 -18.28
C LYS A 633 46.44 25.59 -19.35
N SER A 634 45.36 26.12 -19.90
CA SER A 634 44.48 25.36 -20.80
C SER A 634 43.82 26.20 -21.90
N ILE A 635 43.49 25.50 -23.00
CA ILE A 635 42.74 26.02 -24.15
C ILE A 635 41.60 25.03 -24.43
N GLY A 636 40.37 25.54 -24.42
CA GLY A 636 39.15 24.77 -24.56
C GLY A 636 38.94 24.23 -25.98
N LYS A 637 38.05 23.23 -26.08
CA LYS A 637 37.67 22.61 -27.37
C LYS A 637 37.15 23.69 -28.34
N ASN A 638 37.57 23.62 -29.60
CA ASN A 638 37.20 24.51 -30.69
C ASN A 638 37.46 26.01 -30.45
N ALA A 639 38.33 26.36 -29.49
CA ALA A 639 38.62 27.76 -29.17
C ALA A 639 38.99 28.60 -30.40
N PHE A 640 39.68 28.03 -31.39
CA PHE A 640 40.11 28.69 -32.63
C PHE A 640 39.48 28.09 -33.90
N LYS A 641 38.45 27.24 -33.77
CA LYS A 641 37.85 26.59 -34.94
C LYS A 641 37.23 27.62 -35.89
N GLY A 642 37.66 27.64 -37.15
CA GLY A 642 37.10 28.53 -38.17
C GLY A 642 37.58 29.98 -38.11
N ILE A 643 38.75 30.25 -37.53
CA ILE A 643 39.49 31.51 -37.76
C ILE A 643 40.25 31.46 -39.10
N TYR A 644 40.95 32.53 -39.48
CA TYR A 644 41.72 32.58 -40.73
C TYR A 644 42.71 31.41 -40.83
N LYS A 645 42.68 30.67 -41.95
CA LYS A 645 43.47 29.43 -42.12
C LYS A 645 44.98 29.65 -41.92
N LYS A 646 45.51 30.82 -42.30
CA LYS A 646 46.94 31.20 -42.10
C LYS A 646 47.15 32.09 -40.87
N ALA A 647 46.31 31.99 -39.83
CA ALA A 647 46.43 32.81 -38.64
C ALA A 647 47.76 32.61 -37.91
N THR A 648 48.29 33.69 -37.32
CA THR A 648 49.53 33.67 -36.54
C THR A 648 49.26 33.89 -35.06
N PHE A 649 49.80 33.02 -34.21
CA PHE A 649 49.79 33.13 -32.75
C PHE A 649 51.14 33.64 -32.26
N LYS A 650 51.15 34.82 -31.63
CA LYS A 650 52.35 35.36 -30.97
C LYS A 650 52.28 35.03 -29.47
N VAL A 651 53.27 34.33 -28.93
CA VAL A 651 53.30 33.89 -27.52
C VAL A 651 54.59 34.35 -26.84
N PRO A 652 54.67 34.46 -25.50
CA PRO A 652 55.88 34.94 -24.84
C PRO A 652 57.07 34.01 -25.13
N LYS A 653 58.25 34.57 -25.43
CA LYS A 653 59.47 33.81 -25.81
C LYS A 653 59.75 32.63 -24.86
N LYS A 654 59.68 32.87 -23.55
CA LYS A 654 59.89 31.84 -22.50
C LYS A 654 58.82 30.73 -22.48
N GLN A 655 57.63 30.98 -23.04
CA GLN A 655 56.51 30.02 -23.05
C GLN A 655 56.30 29.34 -24.42
N LEU A 656 57.13 29.66 -25.43
CA LEU A 656 56.94 29.21 -26.81
C LEU A 656 56.79 27.69 -26.93
N LYS A 657 57.72 26.91 -26.35
CA LYS A 657 57.70 25.43 -26.39
C LYS A 657 56.40 24.87 -25.80
N LYS A 658 55.98 25.37 -24.63
CA LYS A 658 54.76 24.94 -23.93
C LYS A 658 53.49 25.33 -24.68
N TYR A 659 53.40 26.58 -25.14
CA TYR A 659 52.17 27.10 -25.74
C TYR A 659 52.00 26.61 -27.18
N LYS A 660 53.09 26.35 -27.91
CA LYS A 660 53.04 25.65 -29.19
C LYS A 660 52.35 24.29 -29.02
N LYS A 661 52.75 23.48 -28.02
CA LYS A 661 52.07 22.20 -27.69
C LYS A 661 50.60 22.40 -27.31
N LEU A 662 50.25 23.41 -26.51
CA LEU A 662 48.86 23.65 -26.09
C LEU A 662 47.95 24.10 -27.24
N ILE A 663 48.43 25.00 -28.09
CA ILE A 663 47.66 25.58 -29.22
C ILE A 663 47.47 24.52 -30.31
N GLN A 664 48.50 23.73 -30.63
CA GLN A 664 48.49 22.76 -31.74
C GLN A 664 47.66 21.49 -31.47
N LYS A 665 47.10 21.31 -30.27
CA LYS A 665 46.21 20.16 -30.01
C LYS A 665 45.02 20.18 -30.96
N LYS A 666 44.71 19.05 -31.62
CA LYS A 666 43.57 18.87 -32.55
C LYS A 666 42.27 19.47 -32.00
N LYS A 667 42.04 19.30 -30.69
CA LYS A 667 40.83 19.80 -30.01
C LYS A 667 40.63 21.31 -30.07
N THR A 668 41.67 22.13 -30.24
CA THR A 668 41.55 23.61 -30.19
C THR A 668 40.97 24.19 -31.47
N GLY A 669 40.97 23.44 -32.58
CA GLY A 669 40.63 23.95 -33.90
C GLY A 669 41.82 24.57 -34.66
N PHE A 670 43.05 24.34 -34.19
CA PHE A 670 44.28 24.65 -34.91
C PHE A 670 44.40 23.80 -36.18
N VAL A 671 44.93 24.39 -37.27
CA VAL A 671 45.22 23.69 -38.54
C VAL A 671 46.67 23.90 -38.95
N LYS A 672 47.25 22.97 -39.71
CA LYS A 672 48.68 22.95 -40.07
C LYS A 672 49.19 24.25 -40.72
N THR A 673 48.33 25.00 -41.41
CA THR A 673 48.67 26.26 -42.08
C THR A 673 48.78 27.47 -41.13
N MET A 674 48.38 27.34 -39.86
CA MET A 674 48.57 28.35 -38.83
C MET A 674 49.99 28.33 -38.25
N LYS A 675 50.51 29.48 -37.85
CA LYS A 675 51.89 29.60 -37.32
C LYS A 675 51.89 30.05 -35.87
N VAL A 676 52.69 29.40 -35.00
CA VAL A 676 52.95 29.87 -33.63
C VAL A 676 54.38 30.42 -33.58
N LYS A 677 54.52 31.70 -33.20
CA LYS A 677 55.78 32.46 -33.20
C LYS A 677 55.99 33.16 -31.86
N LYS A 678 57.25 33.51 -31.56
CA LYS A 678 57.65 34.33 -30.40
C LYS A 678 57.25 35.80 -30.56
#